data_AF-A0AAN7AN71-F1
#
_entry.id   AF-A0AAN7AN71-F1
#
_cell.length_a   1.000
_cell.length_b   1.000
_cell.length_c   1.000
_cell.angle_alpha   90.00
_cell.angle_beta   90.00
_cell.angle_gamma   90.00
#
_symmetry.space_group_name_H-M   'P 1'
#
loop_
_entity.id
_entity.type
_entity.pdbx_description
1 polymer ?
#
loop_
_entity_poly.entity_id
_entity_poly.type
_entity_poly.pdbx_seq_one_letter_code
_entity_poly.pdbx_strand_id
1 'polypeptide(L)'
;MRKYIFWLFLLLQAVAFSYAEAQTDQHVLSDDASRGTNDHVFPADVASAQPTAGVREPGADLVDSAMTELRKLYQPLHSKARRHQGVITALLNLAAKAVPTLRLTAPPTETSTPKPAVSGPLLHATKLLEESASKNNSDALYILAEMNFYGNYSYPRNFKASFDYYHRLALLNGNSSALYMLGLMYSTGIGGAVEEDQARALLYYTFAANRGHTRAEMSVAYRHHAGIGTPKSCEPAVKYYKRVADKAIAWYRSGPPGGMGWIPEAYRISDEAGGAYGEGASYVSSGPGATKSDASSLEDIIEYLNVLSDKGDFKASFNLGRIFYQGQRGLDKDYAQARKYFMDIAQKYWVKGGRPGQTLKPELDKNAAKSAGYLGRMYLRGEGVAQDFNRAKFWFERGEKLRDAQSQFGLALLYRYGYGVDIDLPKATSLLKAAADQNYHHAQVQLGALYLDQGTVEDIAAASHNFELASRWANIESYYYLAELYNLGVGREKSCNSALRYYKSLSEQAEPFVSSWAEANLAYEGGDLELALLQYLGAAEQGYEHAQNNVAYILDPDQSRLPIPDWLYRRPDKSSLLKNTRLALIEWTRSARQGNIDALVKMGDYYLYGIGADADVNKAVQCYQGASEYMQSAQAMYNLGWMHENGVGLEQDYHLAKRHYDSALAINTEAYLPVTLSLLKLRARSAWNTITRGRINSIQDEPGSLLSLQRYGFFFHSFFLIFNSVEKKEWSLKEWIKNFLQDEGGPYFDDYYDEYLDEENHMPGGDGATVDEGDDDLLESAAIIGLMAALAFLVMYRNQRQQRLDEARRRQEEEEARRQRGIVDPPQQPVQQQPQQPEPLPPQQHFPQPGGPEWAVGGGGIGH
;
A
#
# COMPACT_ATOMS: atom_id res chain seq x y z
N MET A 1 -18.48 22.54 -42.41
CA MET A 1 -18.87 21.16 -42.02
C MET A 1 -17.97 20.07 -42.61
N ARG A 2 -17.85 19.86 -43.94
CA ARG A 2 -17.06 18.73 -44.52
C ARG A 2 -15.66 18.48 -43.92
N LYS A 3 -14.87 19.52 -43.63
CA LYS A 3 -13.54 19.36 -42.98
C LYS A 3 -13.61 18.74 -41.57
N TYR A 4 -14.59 19.13 -40.74
CA TYR A 4 -14.74 18.57 -39.39
C TYR A 4 -15.22 17.12 -39.40
N ILE A 5 -16.06 16.75 -40.37
CA ILE A 5 -16.49 15.35 -40.57
C ILE A 5 -15.30 14.47 -40.93
N PHE A 6 -14.38 14.95 -41.77
CA PHE A 6 -13.15 14.23 -42.14
C PHE A 6 -12.23 13.99 -40.93
N TRP A 7 -12.01 15.01 -40.08
CA TRP A 7 -11.25 14.85 -38.84
C TRP A 7 -11.92 13.90 -37.84
N LEU A 8 -13.25 13.95 -37.71
CA LEU A 8 -14.00 13.03 -36.85
C LEU A 8 -13.90 11.57 -37.36
N PHE A 9 -13.90 11.37 -38.69
CA PHE A 9 -13.72 10.05 -39.30
C PHE A 9 -12.30 9.50 -39.11
N LEU A 10 -11.27 10.35 -39.25
CA LEU A 10 -9.88 9.99 -38.93
C LEU A 10 -9.70 9.64 -37.45
N LEU A 11 -10.34 10.38 -36.53
CA LEU A 11 -10.28 10.11 -35.10
C LEU A 11 -11.00 8.79 -34.75
N LEU A 12 -12.15 8.50 -35.37
CA LEU A 12 -12.82 7.20 -35.26
C LEU A 12 -11.98 6.05 -35.86
N GLN A 13 -11.28 6.28 -36.97
CA GLN A 13 -10.36 5.28 -37.54
C GLN A 13 -9.13 5.03 -36.66
N ALA A 14 -8.57 6.06 -36.02
CA ALA A 14 -7.47 5.93 -35.06
C ALA A 14 -7.90 5.18 -33.78
N VAL A 15 -9.13 5.41 -33.31
CA VAL A 15 -9.72 4.65 -32.20
C VAL A 15 -10.00 3.19 -32.60
N ALA A 16 -10.43 2.94 -33.84
CA ALA A 16 -10.65 1.57 -34.32
C ALA A 16 -9.33 0.80 -34.53
N PHE A 17 -8.28 1.44 -35.05
CA PHE A 17 -6.97 0.82 -35.22
C PHE A 17 -6.32 0.48 -33.87
N SER A 18 -6.35 1.40 -32.90
CA SER A 18 -5.82 1.13 -31.56
C SER A 18 -6.60 0.06 -30.80
N TYR A 19 -7.90 -0.12 -31.08
CA TYR A 19 -8.68 -1.26 -30.55
C TYR A 19 -8.35 -2.60 -31.22
N ALA A 20 -8.02 -2.59 -32.52
CA ALA A 20 -7.59 -3.80 -33.23
C ALA A 20 -6.19 -4.25 -32.80
N GLU A 21 -5.26 -3.30 -32.64
CA GLU A 21 -3.88 -3.55 -32.20
C GLU A 21 -3.85 -4.11 -30.75
N ALA A 22 -4.74 -3.62 -29.89
CA ALA A 22 -4.98 -4.17 -28.54
C ALA A 22 -5.58 -5.60 -28.52
N GLN A 23 -6.12 -6.10 -29.65
CA GLN A 23 -6.57 -7.48 -29.78
C GLN A 23 -5.55 -8.39 -30.49
N THR A 24 -4.69 -7.85 -31.36
CA THR A 24 -3.66 -8.65 -32.06
C THR A 24 -2.45 -8.97 -31.18
N ASP A 25 -2.11 -8.11 -30.22
CA ASP A 25 -0.99 -8.30 -29.27
C ASP A 25 -1.22 -9.40 -28.20
N GLN A 26 -2.31 -10.18 -28.31
CA GLN A 26 -2.52 -11.38 -27.48
C GLN A 26 -1.85 -12.66 -28.04
N HIS A 27 -1.20 -12.59 -29.20
CA HIS A 27 -0.38 -13.67 -29.74
C HIS A 27 0.95 -13.13 -30.30
N VAL A 28 2.03 -13.92 -30.15
CA VAL A 28 3.46 -13.54 -30.31
C VAL A 28 3.94 -12.71 -29.09
N LEU A 29 4.93 -13.13 -28.30
CA LEU A 29 6.11 -13.94 -28.60
C LEU A 29 6.14 -15.30 -27.87
N SER A 30 6.48 -16.35 -28.64
CA SER A 30 7.05 -17.60 -28.13
C SER A 30 8.57 -17.47 -27.96
N ASP A 31 9.15 -18.50 -27.32
CA ASP A 31 10.59 -18.74 -27.16
C ASP A 31 11.35 -17.84 -26.16
N ASP A 32 11.35 -18.28 -24.89
CA ASP A 32 12.61 -18.34 -24.14
C ASP A 32 12.61 -19.52 -23.15
N ALA A 33 13.04 -20.69 -23.64
CA ALA A 33 12.96 -21.97 -22.94
C ALA A 33 14.14 -22.19 -21.97
N SER A 34 14.29 -21.34 -20.95
CA SER A 34 15.23 -21.61 -19.84
C SER A 34 14.95 -20.83 -18.54
N ARG A 35 13.89 -21.16 -17.81
CA ARG A 35 13.77 -20.83 -16.38
C ARG A 35 13.32 -22.05 -15.57
N GLY A 36 13.91 -22.21 -14.38
CA GLY A 36 13.86 -23.42 -13.60
C GLY A 36 12.46 -23.76 -13.07
N THR A 37 12.27 -25.05 -12.76
CA THR A 37 11.05 -25.61 -12.17
C THR A 37 10.82 -25.07 -10.75
N ASN A 38 10.12 -23.94 -10.64
CA ASN A 38 9.50 -23.53 -9.39
C ASN A 38 8.23 -24.37 -9.17
N ASP A 39 8.36 -25.55 -8.57
CA ASP A 39 7.23 -26.42 -8.14
C ASP A 39 6.43 -25.84 -6.94
N HIS A 40 6.39 -24.51 -6.81
CA HIS A 40 5.69 -23.78 -5.75
C HIS A 40 4.25 -23.44 -6.17
N VAL A 41 3.39 -24.46 -6.26
CA VAL A 41 1.93 -24.30 -6.46
C VAL A 41 1.11 -25.07 -5.41
N PHE A 42 1.79 -25.63 -4.39
CA PHE A 42 1.14 -26.10 -3.17
C PHE A 42 1.94 -25.58 -1.96
N PRO A 43 1.27 -25.03 -0.92
CA PRO A 43 1.90 -24.87 0.38
C PRO A 43 2.45 -26.20 0.87
N ALA A 44 3.66 -26.20 1.43
CA ALA A 44 4.39 -27.43 1.79
C ALA A 44 3.72 -28.27 2.90
N ASP A 45 2.60 -27.84 3.47
CA ASP A 45 1.84 -28.56 4.50
C ASP A 45 1.10 -29.82 3.99
N VAL A 46 0.93 -29.99 2.67
CA VAL A 46 0.45 -31.28 2.09
C VAL A 46 1.52 -32.38 2.22
N ALA A 47 2.79 -32.02 2.42
CA ALA A 47 3.94 -32.94 2.45
C ALA A 47 4.57 -33.13 3.85
N SER A 48 3.76 -33.52 4.84
CA SER A 48 4.29 -34.02 6.13
C SER A 48 3.67 -35.33 6.64
N ALA A 49 2.78 -35.96 5.86
CA ALA A 49 2.67 -37.40 5.92
C ALA A 49 3.97 -37.99 5.34
N GLN A 50 4.72 -38.76 6.13
CA GLN A 50 5.83 -39.55 5.60
C GLN A 50 5.33 -40.39 4.41
N PRO A 51 6.12 -40.53 3.32
CA PRO A 51 5.78 -41.45 2.24
C PRO A 51 5.93 -42.89 2.75
N THR A 52 4.94 -43.34 3.50
CA THR A 52 4.77 -44.76 3.84
C THR A 52 4.54 -45.49 2.53
N ALA A 53 5.48 -46.38 2.21
CA ALA A 53 5.46 -47.06 0.93
C ALA A 53 4.21 -47.97 0.81
N GLY A 54 3.37 -47.71 -0.20
CA GLY A 54 2.66 -48.79 -0.89
C GLY A 54 1.15 -48.94 -0.74
N VAL A 55 0.38 -47.89 -0.40
CA VAL A 55 -1.09 -47.91 -0.61
C VAL A 55 -1.54 -46.65 -1.33
N ARG A 56 -1.87 -46.75 -2.62
CA ARG A 56 -2.62 -45.70 -3.34
C ARG A 56 -4.05 -45.68 -2.80
N GLU A 57 -4.54 -44.51 -2.43
CA GLU A 57 -5.95 -44.35 -2.03
C GLU A 57 -6.91 -44.67 -3.18
N PRO A 58 -8.12 -45.18 -2.90
CA PRO A 58 -9.11 -45.45 -3.93
C PRO A 58 -9.45 -44.16 -4.68
N GLY A 59 -9.33 -44.17 -6.01
CA GLY A 59 -9.56 -42.99 -6.85
C GLY A 59 -8.33 -42.13 -7.14
N ALA A 60 -7.14 -42.45 -6.61
CA ALA A 60 -5.90 -41.68 -6.88
C ALA A 60 -5.63 -41.47 -8.38
N ASP A 61 -5.85 -42.48 -9.23
CA ASP A 61 -5.66 -42.38 -10.69
C ASP A 61 -6.56 -41.32 -11.36
N LEU A 62 -7.74 -41.06 -10.78
CA LEU A 62 -8.65 -39.99 -11.23
C LEU A 62 -8.16 -38.61 -10.78
N VAL A 63 -7.52 -38.51 -9.62
CA VAL A 63 -6.89 -37.28 -9.13
C VAL A 63 -5.68 -36.94 -10.00
N ASP A 64 -4.81 -37.93 -10.27
CA ASP A 64 -3.69 -37.80 -11.22
C ASP A 64 -4.21 -37.26 -12.56
N SER A 65 -5.26 -37.89 -13.11
CA SER A 65 -5.90 -37.48 -14.38
C SER A 65 -6.46 -36.04 -14.32
N ALA A 66 -7.22 -35.70 -13.27
CA ALA A 66 -7.77 -34.36 -13.08
C ALA A 66 -6.66 -33.30 -12.95
N MET A 67 -5.60 -33.60 -12.20
CA MET A 67 -4.45 -32.72 -12.03
C MET A 67 -3.69 -32.48 -13.33
N THR A 68 -3.62 -33.46 -14.25
CA THR A 68 -3.05 -33.21 -15.59
C THR A 68 -3.88 -32.23 -16.42
N GLU A 69 -5.22 -32.21 -16.27
CA GLU A 69 -6.07 -31.20 -16.94
C GLU A 69 -6.00 -29.83 -16.25
N LEU A 70 -6.03 -29.79 -14.91
CA LEU A 70 -5.88 -28.54 -14.15
C LEU A 70 -4.54 -27.86 -14.41
N ARG A 71 -3.45 -28.61 -14.56
CA ARG A 71 -2.12 -28.07 -14.93
C ARG A 71 -2.10 -27.44 -16.33
N LYS A 72 -2.95 -27.86 -17.28
CA LYS A 72 -3.08 -27.19 -18.59
C LYS A 72 -3.88 -25.89 -18.51
N LEU A 73 -4.77 -25.78 -17.53
CA LEU A 73 -5.56 -24.59 -17.23
C LEU A 73 -4.82 -23.60 -16.33
N TYR A 74 -3.73 -24.04 -15.68
CA TYR A 74 -2.89 -23.20 -14.87
C TYR A 74 -2.19 -22.16 -15.74
N GLN A 75 -2.77 -20.97 -15.80
CA GLN A 75 -2.01 -19.76 -16.11
C GLN A 75 -1.22 -19.43 -14.83
N PRO A 76 0.13 -19.41 -14.87
CA PRO A 76 0.87 -18.79 -13.78
C PRO A 76 0.35 -17.36 -13.63
N LEU A 77 0.18 -16.91 -12.38
CA LEU A 77 -0.02 -15.49 -12.08
C LEU A 77 1.28 -14.77 -12.45
N HIS A 78 1.43 -14.47 -13.74
CA HIS A 78 2.52 -13.66 -14.22
C HIS A 78 2.44 -12.32 -13.51
N SER A 79 3.53 -11.92 -12.86
CA SER A 79 3.76 -10.50 -12.64
C SER A 79 3.52 -9.81 -13.98
N LYS A 80 2.64 -8.81 -14.01
CA LYS A 80 2.49 -7.99 -15.21
C LYS A 80 3.89 -7.43 -15.47
N ALA A 81 4.55 -7.90 -16.53
CA ALA A 81 5.77 -7.27 -17.01
C ALA A 81 5.44 -5.78 -17.11
N ARG A 82 6.09 -4.96 -16.28
CA ARG A 82 5.73 -3.55 -16.07
C ARG A 82 6.00 -2.81 -17.37
N ARG A 83 5.00 -2.81 -18.27
CA ARG A 83 5.06 -2.09 -19.54
C ARG A 83 5.12 -0.61 -19.19
N HIS A 84 6.21 0.05 -19.57
CA HIS A 84 6.38 1.49 -19.40
C HIS A 84 5.11 2.20 -19.86
N GLN A 85 4.39 2.84 -18.93
CA GLN A 85 3.32 3.75 -19.29
C GLN A 85 3.96 5.05 -19.77
N GLY A 86 4.47 5.04 -21.00
CA GLY A 86 4.94 6.26 -21.65
C GLY A 86 3.84 7.32 -21.57
N VAL A 87 4.24 8.59 -21.46
CA VAL A 87 3.34 9.72 -21.18
C VAL A 87 2.08 9.73 -22.07
N ILE A 88 2.21 9.30 -23.32
CA ILE A 88 1.10 9.13 -24.28
C ILE A 88 0.08 8.09 -23.80
N THR A 89 0.51 6.91 -23.35
CA THR A 89 -0.35 5.86 -22.76
C THR A 89 -1.02 6.31 -21.46
N ALA A 90 -0.30 7.04 -20.61
CA ALA A 90 -0.87 7.59 -19.38
C ALA A 90 -1.96 8.64 -19.70
N LEU A 91 -1.68 9.56 -20.61
CA LEU A 91 -2.65 10.55 -21.11
C LEU A 91 -3.84 9.90 -21.82
N LEU A 92 -3.63 8.85 -22.63
CA LEU A 92 -4.71 8.09 -23.28
C LEU A 92 -5.58 7.35 -22.26
N ASN A 93 -5.00 6.76 -21.21
CA ASN A 93 -5.75 6.15 -20.12
C ASN A 93 -6.53 7.20 -19.30
N LEU A 94 -5.96 8.38 -19.07
CA LEU A 94 -6.61 9.48 -18.37
C LEU A 94 -7.76 10.06 -19.21
N ALA A 95 -7.56 10.21 -20.53
CA ALA A 95 -8.60 10.58 -21.48
C ALA A 95 -9.70 9.50 -21.60
N ALA A 96 -9.35 8.21 -21.64
CA ALA A 96 -10.30 7.10 -21.68
C ALA A 96 -11.12 6.98 -20.38
N LYS A 97 -10.56 7.37 -19.23
CA LYS A 97 -11.28 7.51 -17.96
C LYS A 97 -12.15 8.79 -17.91
N ALA A 98 -11.74 9.86 -18.58
CA ALA A 98 -12.46 11.14 -18.63
C ALA A 98 -13.63 11.15 -19.65
N VAL A 99 -13.59 10.30 -20.68
CA VAL A 99 -14.74 10.08 -21.57
C VAL A 99 -15.77 9.20 -20.83
N PRO A 100 -16.99 9.70 -20.55
CA PRO A 100 -18.04 8.84 -20.01
C PRO A 100 -18.37 7.78 -21.07
N THR A 101 -18.00 6.54 -20.79
CA THR A 101 -18.29 5.43 -21.72
C THR A 101 -19.80 5.21 -21.75
N LEU A 102 -20.45 5.81 -22.76
CA LEU A 102 -21.82 5.51 -23.16
C LEU A 102 -21.89 4.08 -23.70
N ARG A 103 -21.79 3.12 -22.78
CA ARG A 103 -22.16 1.74 -23.00
C ARG A 103 -23.67 1.70 -23.19
N LEU A 104 -24.09 1.85 -24.45
CA LEU A 104 -25.40 1.41 -24.93
C LEU A 104 -25.42 -0.14 -24.91
N THR A 105 -25.32 -0.73 -23.72
CA THR A 105 -25.77 -2.10 -23.51
C THR A 105 -27.26 -2.12 -23.74
N ALA A 106 -27.70 -2.86 -24.76
CA ALA A 106 -29.11 -3.20 -24.92
C ALA A 106 -29.65 -3.78 -23.59
N PRO A 107 -30.92 -3.51 -23.22
CA PRO A 107 -31.49 -4.14 -22.04
C PRO A 107 -31.37 -5.66 -22.17
N PRO A 108 -31.04 -6.38 -21.08
CA PRO A 108 -30.88 -7.82 -21.15
C PRO A 108 -32.19 -8.45 -21.63
N THR A 109 -32.14 -9.11 -22.77
CA THR A 109 -33.26 -9.93 -23.24
C THR A 109 -33.43 -11.09 -22.26
N GLU A 110 -34.53 -11.08 -21.52
CA GLU A 110 -34.93 -12.13 -20.58
C GLU A 110 -35.23 -13.43 -21.34
N THR A 111 -34.19 -14.15 -21.74
CA THR A 111 -34.25 -15.51 -22.32
C THR A 111 -32.87 -16.17 -22.40
N SER A 112 -32.01 -15.97 -21.40
CA SER A 112 -30.83 -16.81 -21.20
C SER A 112 -31.16 -17.97 -20.26
N THR A 113 -31.41 -19.15 -20.84
CA THR A 113 -31.26 -20.41 -20.10
C THR A 113 -29.87 -20.43 -19.45
N PRO A 114 -29.72 -20.81 -18.16
CA PRO A 114 -28.44 -20.72 -17.48
C PRO A 114 -27.41 -21.63 -18.16
N LYS A 115 -26.42 -21.01 -18.81
CA LYS A 115 -25.21 -21.74 -19.24
C LYS A 115 -24.52 -22.24 -17.97
N PRO A 116 -24.02 -23.50 -17.94
CA PRO A 116 -23.26 -23.96 -16.79
C PRO A 116 -22.06 -23.04 -16.56
N ALA A 117 -21.87 -22.60 -15.31
CA ALA A 117 -20.81 -21.66 -14.93
C ALA A 117 -19.39 -22.20 -15.16
N VAL A 118 -19.25 -23.50 -15.38
CA VAL A 118 -18.01 -24.22 -15.65
C VAL A 118 -18.16 -24.96 -16.98
N SER A 119 -17.17 -24.82 -17.88
CA SER A 119 -17.19 -25.41 -19.22
C SER A 119 -15.80 -25.91 -19.63
N GLY A 120 -15.74 -26.81 -20.62
CA GLY A 120 -14.48 -27.32 -21.17
C GLY A 120 -13.69 -28.23 -20.21
N PRO A 121 -12.35 -28.22 -20.27
CA PRO A 121 -11.50 -29.12 -19.47
C PRO A 121 -11.71 -29.00 -17.96
N LEU A 122 -12.09 -27.82 -17.46
CA LEU A 122 -12.34 -27.60 -16.03
C LEU A 122 -13.52 -28.44 -15.54
N LEU A 123 -14.60 -28.53 -16.33
CA LEU A 123 -15.77 -29.36 -16.02
C LEU A 123 -15.45 -30.86 -16.06
N HIS A 124 -14.48 -31.27 -16.88
CA HIS A 124 -14.01 -32.64 -16.91
C HIS A 124 -13.17 -32.97 -15.66
N ALA A 125 -12.22 -32.09 -15.31
CA ALA A 125 -11.41 -32.24 -14.10
C ALA A 125 -12.26 -32.25 -12.83
N THR A 126 -13.24 -31.36 -12.68
CA THR A 126 -14.12 -31.34 -11.50
C THR A 126 -14.94 -32.62 -11.37
N LYS A 127 -15.44 -33.18 -12.48
CA LYS A 127 -16.16 -34.47 -12.46
C LYS A 127 -15.28 -35.65 -12.04
N LEU A 128 -14.03 -35.69 -12.50
CA LEU A 128 -13.06 -36.71 -12.09
C LEU A 128 -12.74 -36.60 -10.59
N LEU A 129 -12.59 -35.38 -10.07
CA LEU A 129 -12.42 -35.12 -8.65
C LEU A 129 -13.68 -35.49 -7.84
N GLU A 130 -14.88 -35.16 -8.31
CA GLU A 130 -16.14 -35.55 -7.66
C GLU A 130 -16.30 -37.08 -7.61
N GLU A 131 -15.97 -37.80 -8.68
CA GLU A 131 -15.98 -39.27 -8.69
C GLU A 131 -14.94 -39.84 -7.70
N SER A 132 -13.76 -39.24 -7.60
CA SER A 132 -12.74 -39.65 -6.62
C SER A 132 -13.15 -39.32 -5.17
N ALA A 133 -13.74 -38.16 -4.93
CA ALA A 133 -14.29 -37.76 -3.64
C ALA A 133 -15.48 -38.64 -3.21
N SER A 134 -16.24 -39.19 -4.15
CA SER A 134 -17.27 -40.20 -3.86
C SER A 134 -16.67 -41.47 -3.25
N LYS A 135 -15.42 -41.80 -3.59
CA LYS A 135 -14.63 -42.94 -3.09
C LYS A 135 -13.88 -42.63 -1.79
N ASN A 136 -14.14 -41.48 -1.15
CA ASN A 136 -13.48 -40.97 0.06
C ASN A 136 -11.97 -40.68 -0.08
N ASN A 137 -11.48 -40.38 -1.30
CA ASN A 137 -10.10 -39.97 -1.50
C ASN A 137 -9.79 -38.62 -0.82
N SER A 138 -8.70 -38.54 -0.04
CA SER A 138 -8.33 -37.34 0.73
C SER A 138 -8.02 -36.15 -0.16
N ASP A 139 -7.27 -36.39 -1.22
CA ASP A 139 -6.69 -35.36 -2.07
C ASP A 139 -7.77 -34.74 -2.95
N ALA A 140 -8.68 -35.58 -3.48
CA ALA A 140 -9.86 -35.13 -4.19
C ALA A 140 -10.77 -34.24 -3.32
N LEU A 141 -11.02 -34.64 -2.07
CA LEU A 141 -11.81 -33.84 -1.12
C LEU A 141 -11.12 -32.51 -0.82
N TYR A 142 -9.79 -32.49 -0.64
CA TYR A 142 -9.03 -31.29 -0.36
C TYR A 142 -9.02 -30.31 -1.54
N ILE A 143 -8.69 -30.79 -2.75
CA ILE A 143 -8.64 -29.97 -3.97
C ILE A 143 -10.02 -29.39 -4.28
N LEU A 144 -11.10 -30.18 -4.16
CA LEU A 144 -12.47 -29.65 -4.32
C LEU A 144 -12.78 -28.58 -3.27
N ALA A 145 -12.38 -28.78 -2.01
CA ALA A 145 -12.60 -27.80 -0.96
C ALA A 145 -11.87 -26.46 -1.23
N GLU A 146 -10.60 -26.51 -1.66
CA GLU A 146 -9.82 -25.32 -2.04
C GLU A 146 -10.38 -24.62 -3.28
N MET A 147 -10.74 -25.37 -4.33
CA MET A 147 -11.39 -24.81 -5.52
C MET A 147 -12.69 -24.08 -5.18
N ASN A 148 -13.52 -24.66 -4.29
CA ASN A 148 -14.75 -24.04 -3.83
C ASN A 148 -14.51 -22.87 -2.84
N PHE A 149 -13.37 -22.81 -2.14
CA PHE A 149 -13.05 -21.72 -1.21
C PHE A 149 -12.45 -20.50 -1.93
N TYR A 150 -11.29 -20.69 -2.57
CA TYR A 150 -10.51 -19.61 -3.18
C TYR A 150 -11.00 -19.26 -4.60
N GLY A 151 -11.65 -20.20 -5.30
CA GLY A 151 -12.03 -20.04 -6.71
C GLY A 151 -10.88 -20.31 -7.69
N ASN A 152 -9.92 -21.16 -7.29
CA ASN A 152 -8.77 -21.54 -8.11
C ASN A 152 -9.21 -22.03 -9.51
N TYR A 153 -8.40 -21.74 -10.54
CA TYR A 153 -8.72 -22.02 -11.95
C TYR A 153 -10.00 -21.33 -12.46
N SER A 154 -10.36 -20.18 -11.86
CA SER A 154 -11.62 -19.45 -12.13
C SER A 154 -12.88 -20.27 -11.84
N TYR A 155 -12.79 -21.23 -10.91
CA TYR A 155 -13.93 -22.01 -10.45
C TYR A 155 -14.85 -21.15 -9.56
N PRO A 156 -16.20 -21.26 -9.66
CA PRO A 156 -17.11 -20.45 -8.85
C PRO A 156 -17.02 -20.79 -7.35
N ARG A 157 -16.84 -19.76 -6.52
CA ARG A 157 -16.75 -19.88 -5.05
C ARG A 157 -18.07 -20.37 -4.46
N ASN A 158 -17.99 -21.39 -3.60
CA ASN A 158 -19.10 -21.93 -2.84
C ASN A 158 -18.62 -22.38 -1.45
N PHE A 159 -18.64 -21.45 -0.51
CA PHE A 159 -18.17 -21.66 0.86
C PHE A 159 -18.91 -22.82 1.57
N LYS A 160 -20.19 -23.06 1.26
CA LYS A 160 -20.93 -24.18 1.87
C LYS A 160 -20.42 -25.54 1.40
N ALA A 161 -20.27 -25.73 0.09
CA ALA A 161 -19.68 -26.96 -0.45
C ALA A 161 -18.23 -27.15 0.03
N SER A 162 -17.45 -26.07 0.11
CA SER A 162 -16.09 -26.10 0.68
C SER A 162 -16.08 -26.58 2.13
N PHE A 163 -16.97 -26.06 2.98
CA PHE A 163 -17.12 -26.50 4.37
C PHE A 163 -17.47 -27.99 4.44
N ASP A 164 -18.44 -28.46 3.66
CA ASP A 164 -18.87 -29.86 3.66
C ASP A 164 -17.72 -30.81 3.28
N TYR A 165 -16.89 -30.43 2.29
CA TYR A 165 -15.69 -31.18 1.91
C TYR A 165 -14.60 -31.17 2.99
N TYR A 166 -14.24 -30.00 3.55
CA TYR A 166 -13.25 -29.93 4.64
C TYR A 166 -13.71 -30.70 5.89
N HIS A 167 -15.00 -30.61 6.23
CA HIS A 167 -15.59 -31.32 7.36
C HIS A 167 -15.55 -32.84 7.15
N ARG A 168 -15.92 -33.33 5.96
CA ARG A 168 -15.80 -34.75 5.60
C ARG A 168 -14.34 -35.23 5.66
N LEU A 169 -13.40 -34.46 5.12
CA LEU A 169 -11.97 -34.79 5.13
C LEU A 169 -11.37 -34.81 6.55
N ALA A 170 -11.78 -33.86 7.41
CA ALA A 170 -11.39 -33.84 8.82
C ALA A 170 -11.93 -35.04 9.60
N LEU A 171 -13.18 -35.47 9.34
CA LEU A 171 -13.78 -36.65 9.98
C LEU A 171 -13.16 -37.98 9.54
N LEU A 172 -12.75 -38.11 8.27
CA LEU A 172 -12.20 -39.34 7.72
C LEU A 172 -10.72 -39.54 8.07
N ASN A 173 -9.88 -38.54 7.80
CA ASN A 173 -8.41 -38.68 7.86
C ASN A 173 -7.78 -37.87 9.00
N GLY A 174 -8.53 -36.97 9.65
CA GLY A 174 -7.97 -36.00 10.60
C GLY A 174 -6.93 -35.07 9.96
N ASN A 175 -7.09 -34.75 8.67
CA ASN A 175 -6.16 -33.93 7.90
C ASN A 175 -5.97 -32.55 8.57
N SER A 176 -4.72 -32.16 8.79
CA SER A 176 -4.38 -30.99 9.61
C SER A 176 -4.67 -29.65 8.90
N SER A 177 -4.52 -29.59 7.57
CA SER A 177 -4.90 -28.44 6.75
C SER A 177 -6.42 -28.27 6.65
N ALA A 178 -7.17 -29.38 6.53
CA ALA A 178 -8.64 -29.35 6.61
C ALA A 178 -9.13 -28.84 7.98
N LEU A 179 -8.53 -29.31 9.07
CA LEU A 179 -8.80 -28.82 10.43
C LEU A 179 -8.47 -27.33 10.58
N TYR A 180 -7.38 -26.83 9.98
CA TYR A 180 -7.05 -25.40 9.96
C TYR A 180 -8.12 -24.58 9.21
N MET A 181 -8.55 -25.04 8.03
CA MET A 181 -9.58 -24.34 7.24
C MET A 181 -10.94 -24.33 7.95
N LEU A 182 -11.33 -25.42 8.62
CA LEU A 182 -12.52 -25.42 9.49
C LEU A 182 -12.38 -24.37 10.61
N GLY A 183 -11.21 -24.27 11.24
CA GLY A 183 -10.90 -23.23 12.23
C GLY A 183 -11.13 -21.82 11.70
N LEU A 184 -10.64 -21.53 10.49
CA LEU A 184 -10.81 -20.26 9.78
C LEU A 184 -12.27 -19.95 9.45
N MET A 185 -13.04 -20.95 9.02
CA MET A 185 -14.46 -20.77 8.71
C MET A 185 -15.30 -20.51 9.97
N TYR A 186 -15.05 -21.24 11.06
CA TYR A 186 -15.71 -20.98 12.34
C TYR A 186 -15.29 -19.64 12.98
N SER A 187 -14.06 -19.15 12.79
CA SER A 187 -13.63 -17.89 13.39
C SER A 187 -14.14 -16.64 12.69
N THR A 188 -14.57 -16.75 11.43
CA THR A 188 -14.92 -15.60 10.59
C THR A 188 -16.35 -15.62 10.07
N GLY A 189 -17.03 -16.79 10.08
CA GLY A 189 -18.36 -16.96 9.48
C GLY A 189 -18.38 -16.70 7.97
N ILE A 190 -17.22 -16.83 7.29
CA ILE A 190 -17.02 -16.35 5.93
C ILE A 190 -18.03 -16.96 4.93
N GLY A 191 -18.59 -16.10 4.08
CA GLY A 191 -19.60 -16.49 3.08
C GLY A 191 -20.93 -16.99 3.65
N GLY A 192 -21.18 -16.89 4.97
CA GLY A 192 -22.40 -17.40 5.59
C GLY A 192 -22.54 -18.93 5.56
N ALA A 193 -21.45 -19.66 5.31
CA ALA A 193 -21.47 -21.12 5.28
C ALA A 193 -21.73 -21.72 6.68
N VAL A 194 -21.26 -21.03 7.73
CA VAL A 194 -21.31 -21.45 9.14
C VAL A 194 -21.46 -20.21 10.01
N GLU A 195 -22.11 -20.34 11.17
CA GLU A 195 -22.16 -19.29 12.19
C GLU A 195 -20.80 -19.09 12.88
N GLU A 196 -20.49 -17.85 13.25
CA GLU A 196 -19.26 -17.48 13.96
C GLU A 196 -19.20 -18.13 15.35
N ASP A 197 -18.19 -18.98 15.59
CA ASP A 197 -17.97 -19.67 16.87
C ASP A 197 -16.47 -19.72 17.19
N GLN A 198 -16.02 -18.76 17.99
CA GLN A 198 -14.62 -18.64 18.39
C GLN A 198 -14.11 -19.82 19.25
N ALA A 199 -15.01 -20.55 19.93
CA ALA A 199 -14.64 -21.70 20.75
C ALA A 199 -14.40 -22.95 19.89
N ARG A 200 -15.28 -23.20 18.91
CA ARG A 200 -15.03 -24.23 17.87
C ARG A 200 -13.82 -23.90 17.02
N ALA A 201 -13.64 -22.64 16.63
CA ALA A 201 -12.48 -22.21 15.87
C ALA A 201 -11.16 -22.57 16.59
N LEU A 202 -11.06 -22.21 17.87
CA LEU A 202 -9.92 -22.60 18.72
C LEU A 202 -9.75 -24.12 18.79
N LEU A 203 -10.83 -24.88 18.98
CA LEU A 203 -10.78 -26.34 19.05
C LEU A 203 -10.18 -26.95 17.77
N TYR A 204 -10.67 -26.55 16.60
CA TYR A 204 -10.14 -27.01 15.32
C TYR A 204 -8.69 -26.58 15.08
N TYR A 205 -8.35 -25.32 15.37
CA TYR A 205 -6.97 -24.84 15.29
C TYR A 205 -6.03 -25.60 16.23
N THR A 206 -6.45 -25.91 17.47
CA THR A 206 -5.62 -26.69 18.41
C THR A 206 -5.43 -28.15 17.99
N PHE A 207 -6.43 -28.78 17.35
CA PHE A 207 -6.23 -30.10 16.74
C PHE A 207 -5.26 -30.04 15.56
N ALA A 208 -5.40 -29.08 14.65
CA ALA A 208 -4.46 -28.88 13.54
C ALA A 208 -3.02 -28.60 14.04
N ALA A 209 -2.86 -27.74 15.05
CA ALA A 209 -1.58 -27.41 15.67
C ALA A 209 -0.94 -28.60 16.39
N ASN A 210 -1.74 -29.46 17.03
CA ASN A 210 -1.23 -30.70 17.66
C ASN A 210 -0.81 -31.76 16.63
N ARG A 211 -1.31 -31.68 15.39
CA ARG A 211 -0.83 -32.47 14.24
C ARG A 211 0.33 -31.80 13.48
N GLY A 212 0.82 -30.66 13.95
CA GLY A 212 2.02 -29.99 13.42
C GLY A 212 1.80 -29.00 12.28
N HIS A 213 0.56 -28.63 11.94
CA HIS A 213 0.27 -27.64 10.89
C HIS A 213 0.78 -26.25 11.27
N THR A 214 1.71 -25.71 10.49
CA THR A 214 2.49 -24.50 10.81
C THR A 214 1.60 -23.27 11.07
N ARG A 215 0.72 -22.96 10.11
CA ARG A 215 -0.27 -21.86 10.21
C ARG A 215 -1.19 -22.01 11.42
N ALA A 216 -1.54 -23.23 11.78
CA ALA A 216 -2.43 -23.48 12.92
C ALA A 216 -1.72 -23.29 14.25
N GLU A 217 -0.46 -23.75 14.37
CA GLU A 217 0.37 -23.44 15.54
C GLU A 217 0.49 -21.93 15.73
N MET A 218 0.75 -21.17 14.66
CA MET A 218 0.82 -19.71 14.71
C MET A 218 -0.52 -19.06 15.13
N SER A 219 -1.64 -19.45 14.51
CA SER A 219 -2.98 -18.96 14.90
C SER A 219 -3.35 -19.27 16.36
N VAL A 220 -3.04 -20.46 16.87
CA VAL A 220 -3.26 -20.80 18.29
C VAL A 220 -2.37 -19.95 19.20
N ALA A 221 -1.11 -19.74 18.81
CA ALA A 221 -0.17 -18.91 19.56
C ALA A 221 -0.65 -17.45 19.65
N TYR A 222 -1.09 -16.88 18.54
CA TYR A 222 -1.69 -15.55 18.48
C TYR A 222 -2.97 -15.46 19.32
N ARG A 223 -3.88 -16.45 19.24
CA ARG A 223 -5.12 -16.48 20.03
C ARG A 223 -4.87 -16.47 21.54
N HIS A 224 -3.90 -17.23 22.04
CA HIS A 224 -3.49 -17.20 23.45
C HIS A 224 -2.77 -15.91 23.85
N HIS A 225 -1.97 -15.32 22.97
CA HIS A 225 -1.30 -14.04 23.21
C HIS A 225 -2.29 -12.86 23.28
N ALA A 226 -3.18 -12.76 22.29
CA ALA A 226 -4.16 -11.68 22.16
C ALA A 226 -5.37 -11.86 23.10
N GLY A 227 -5.67 -13.09 23.53
CA GLY A 227 -6.82 -13.44 24.35
C GLY A 227 -8.13 -13.59 23.55
N ILE A 228 -8.07 -14.24 22.40
CA ILE A 228 -9.21 -14.43 21.49
C ILE A 228 -9.83 -15.81 21.76
N GLY A 229 -11.02 -15.83 22.37
CA GLY A 229 -11.73 -17.07 22.72
C GLY A 229 -11.06 -17.90 23.82
N THR A 230 -10.39 -17.26 24.80
CA THR A 230 -8.93 -17.29 25.03
C THR A 230 -8.61 -16.50 26.30
N PRO A 231 -8.35 -17.16 27.45
CA PRO A 231 -7.31 -16.76 28.38
C PRO A 231 -6.16 -16.00 27.73
N LYS A 232 -5.84 -14.75 28.10
CA LYS A 232 -4.51 -14.20 27.79
C LYS A 232 -3.48 -15.00 28.58
N SER A 233 -2.62 -15.75 27.90
CA SER A 233 -1.61 -16.59 28.55
C SER A 233 -0.37 -16.73 27.68
N CYS A 234 0.79 -16.36 28.25
CA CYS A 234 2.04 -16.35 27.52
C CYS A 234 2.62 -17.76 27.33
N GLU A 235 2.43 -18.68 28.29
CA GLU A 235 3.04 -20.03 28.26
C GLU A 235 2.58 -20.89 27.07
N PRO A 236 1.27 -21.07 26.80
CA PRO A 236 0.83 -21.80 25.62
C PRO A 236 1.20 -21.06 24.32
N ALA A 237 1.21 -19.71 24.33
CA ALA A 237 1.62 -18.93 23.17
C ALA A 237 3.11 -19.16 22.84
N VAL A 238 4.01 -19.10 23.83
CA VAL A 238 5.45 -19.44 23.66
C VAL A 238 5.62 -20.88 23.18
N LYS A 239 4.87 -21.84 23.74
CA LYS A 239 4.93 -23.25 23.32
C LYS A 239 4.65 -23.44 21.82
N TYR A 240 3.64 -22.77 21.28
CA TYR A 240 3.29 -22.90 19.87
C TYR A 240 4.17 -22.02 18.97
N TYR A 241 4.45 -20.76 19.33
CA TYR A 241 5.39 -19.93 18.57
C TYR A 241 6.80 -20.53 18.50
N LYS A 242 7.27 -21.19 19.57
CA LYS A 242 8.55 -21.93 19.52
C LYS A 242 8.53 -23.04 18.46
N ARG A 243 7.46 -23.83 18.33
CA ARG A 243 7.35 -24.87 17.29
C ARG A 243 7.42 -24.29 15.87
N VAL A 244 6.76 -23.15 15.66
CA VAL A 244 6.83 -22.43 14.37
C VAL A 244 8.26 -21.92 14.15
N ALA A 245 8.89 -21.34 15.17
CA ALA A 245 10.25 -20.83 15.11
C ALA A 245 11.30 -21.93 14.86
N ASP A 246 11.18 -23.09 15.49
CA ASP A 246 12.03 -24.26 15.28
C ASP A 246 11.94 -24.77 13.82
N LYS A 247 10.75 -24.72 13.21
CA LYS A 247 10.56 -25.04 11.79
C LYS A 247 11.10 -23.94 10.86
N ALA A 248 10.84 -22.68 11.19
CA ALA A 248 11.30 -21.52 10.43
C ALA A 248 12.85 -21.41 10.42
N ILE A 249 13.52 -21.68 11.54
CA ILE A 249 14.98 -21.67 11.61
C ILE A 249 15.59 -22.88 10.88
N ALA A 250 14.92 -24.05 10.90
CA ALA A 250 15.32 -25.21 10.10
C ALA A 250 15.19 -24.92 8.59
N TRP A 251 14.10 -24.28 8.16
CA TRP A 251 13.92 -23.82 6.79
C TRP A 251 14.98 -22.78 6.40
N TYR A 252 15.22 -21.76 7.23
CA TYR A 252 16.26 -20.75 6.99
C TYR A 252 17.64 -21.40 6.81
N ARG A 253 18.00 -22.36 7.66
CA ARG A 253 19.29 -23.09 7.63
C ARG A 253 19.39 -24.14 6.52
N SER A 254 18.28 -24.55 5.91
CA SER A 254 18.28 -25.47 4.76
C SER A 254 18.80 -24.82 3.47
N GLY A 255 18.92 -23.48 3.45
CA GLY A 255 19.44 -22.72 2.32
C GLY A 255 20.97 -22.80 2.14
N PRO A 256 21.49 -22.14 1.08
CA PRO A 256 22.93 -22.04 0.85
C PRO A 256 23.66 -21.29 1.99
N PRO A 257 24.99 -21.40 2.10
CA PRO A 257 25.75 -20.83 3.23
C PRO A 257 25.40 -19.37 3.54
N GLY A 258 25.04 -19.11 4.79
CA GLY A 258 24.46 -17.82 5.23
C GLY A 258 22.93 -17.75 5.23
N GLY A 259 22.23 -18.84 4.89
CA GLY A 259 20.78 -19.00 5.04
C GLY A 259 19.95 -18.72 3.78
N MET A 260 18.67 -19.08 3.82
CA MET A 260 17.68 -18.68 2.81
C MET A 260 17.52 -17.16 2.76
N GLY A 261 17.22 -16.61 1.59
CA GLY A 261 16.96 -15.17 1.42
C GLY A 261 15.82 -14.92 0.44
N TRP A 262 14.73 -14.31 0.92
CA TRP A 262 13.51 -13.99 0.18
C TRP A 262 13.39 -12.47 -0.05
N ILE A 263 12.28 -12.04 -0.64
CA ILE A 263 11.81 -10.66 -0.63
C ILE A 263 10.69 -10.61 0.42
N PRO A 264 10.65 -9.67 1.36
CA PRO A 264 9.50 -9.48 2.24
C PRO A 264 8.30 -8.98 1.43
N GLU A 265 7.18 -9.67 1.57
CA GLU A 265 5.92 -9.40 0.86
C GLU A 265 4.82 -8.91 1.83
N ALA A 266 5.03 -9.01 3.14
CA ALA A 266 4.12 -8.45 4.14
C ALA A 266 4.20 -6.91 4.18
N TYR A 267 3.20 -6.26 3.59
CA TYR A 267 3.02 -4.81 3.65
C TYR A 267 1.55 -4.42 3.85
N ARG A 268 1.31 -3.16 4.25
CA ARG A 268 -0.05 -2.60 4.35
C ARG A 268 -0.45 -1.94 3.04
N ILE A 269 -1.53 -2.41 2.44
CA ILE A 269 -2.14 -1.82 1.24
C ILE A 269 -2.57 -0.38 1.51
N SER A 270 -3.02 -0.07 2.74
CA SER A 270 -3.37 1.31 3.10
C SER A 270 -2.23 2.28 2.83
N ASP A 271 -1.00 1.85 3.09
CA ASP A 271 0.17 2.73 3.09
C ASP A 271 0.57 3.12 1.65
N GLU A 272 0.20 2.32 0.64
CA GLU A 272 0.33 2.68 -0.79
C GLU A 272 -0.64 3.78 -1.23
N ALA A 273 -1.76 3.95 -0.51
CA ALA A 273 -2.70 5.05 -0.72
C ALA A 273 -2.36 6.27 0.14
N GLY A 274 -1.20 6.31 0.80
CA GLY A 274 -0.82 7.31 1.79
C GLY A 274 -1.41 7.06 3.18
N GLY A 275 -1.89 5.85 3.45
CA GLY A 275 -2.48 5.40 4.72
C GLY A 275 -4.01 5.31 4.69
N ALA A 276 -4.62 4.94 5.83
CA ALA A 276 -6.05 4.59 5.90
C ALA A 276 -7.02 5.78 5.66
N TYR A 277 -6.52 7.02 5.70
CA TYR A 277 -7.24 8.26 5.42
C TYR A 277 -6.78 8.95 4.12
N GLY A 278 -5.77 8.40 3.43
CA GLY A 278 -5.08 9.04 2.31
C GLY A 278 -3.84 9.82 2.73
N GLU A 279 -3.03 10.18 1.73
CA GLU A 279 -1.83 11.01 1.87
C GLU A 279 -2.13 12.37 2.54
N GLY A 280 -1.19 12.85 3.35
CA GLY A 280 -1.28 14.08 4.14
C GLY A 280 -2.24 14.00 5.33
N ALA A 281 -3.20 13.06 5.35
CA ALA A 281 -4.18 12.90 6.43
C ALA A 281 -3.83 11.75 7.40
N SER A 282 -3.27 10.65 6.89
CA SER A 282 -2.94 9.48 7.70
C SER A 282 -1.61 9.65 8.41
N TYR A 283 -1.47 9.07 9.60
CA TYR A 283 -0.23 9.12 10.39
C TYR A 283 0.98 8.59 9.61
N VAL A 284 0.82 7.53 8.81
CA VAL A 284 1.91 6.99 7.96
C VAL A 284 2.49 8.05 7.01
N SER A 285 1.65 8.97 6.52
CA SER A 285 2.03 10.04 5.57
C SER A 285 2.34 11.39 6.22
N SER A 286 1.87 11.66 7.44
CA SER A 286 1.97 12.97 8.10
C SER A 286 2.67 12.94 9.46
N GLY A 287 3.12 11.77 9.93
CA GLY A 287 3.75 11.58 11.23
C GLY A 287 5.27 11.82 11.22
N PRO A 288 5.91 11.80 12.41
CA PRO A 288 7.37 11.84 12.51
C PRO A 288 8.00 10.64 11.78
N GLY A 289 8.87 10.91 10.80
CA GLY A 289 9.46 9.87 9.95
C GLY A 289 8.57 9.40 8.80
N ALA A 290 7.51 10.13 8.46
CA ALA A 290 6.67 9.83 7.30
C ALA A 290 7.47 9.85 5.99
N THR A 291 7.44 8.74 5.26
CA THR A 291 7.84 8.69 3.87
C THR A 291 6.75 9.36 3.02
N LYS A 292 6.99 10.59 2.58
CA LYS A 292 6.13 11.24 1.58
C LYS A 292 6.03 10.35 0.35
N SER A 293 4.84 10.17 -0.22
CA SER A 293 4.67 9.37 -1.44
C SER A 293 4.98 10.19 -2.70
N ASP A 294 6.05 10.99 -2.63
CA ASP A 294 6.64 11.76 -3.72
C ASP A 294 7.23 10.79 -4.77
N ALA A 295 6.33 10.21 -5.56
CA ALA A 295 6.38 9.88 -6.99
C ALA A 295 7.69 9.37 -7.62
N SER A 296 8.64 8.89 -6.82
CA SER A 296 9.81 8.14 -7.22
C SER A 296 9.47 6.68 -6.99
N SER A 297 8.76 6.10 -7.96
CA SER A 297 8.57 4.66 -7.99
C SER A 297 9.96 3.99 -8.02
N LEU A 298 10.04 2.74 -7.59
CA LEU A 298 11.30 1.98 -7.65
C LEU A 298 11.93 2.01 -9.06
N GLU A 299 11.10 2.11 -10.10
CA GLU A 299 11.54 2.28 -11.48
C GLU A 299 12.28 3.61 -11.68
N ASP A 300 11.72 4.74 -11.22
CA ASP A 300 12.34 6.07 -11.35
C ASP A 300 13.68 6.15 -10.59
N ILE A 301 13.76 5.48 -9.43
CA ILE A 301 15.01 5.35 -8.66
C ILE A 301 16.04 4.53 -9.46
N ILE A 302 15.63 3.42 -10.07
CA ILE A 302 16.51 2.57 -10.89
C ILE A 302 16.95 3.30 -12.16
N GLU A 303 16.06 4.04 -12.84
CA GLU A 303 16.37 4.86 -14.01
C GLU A 303 17.37 5.96 -13.64
N TYR A 304 17.12 6.72 -12.57
CA TYR A 304 18.02 7.74 -12.06
C TYR A 304 19.41 7.17 -11.73
N LEU A 305 19.46 6.05 -11.00
CA LEU A 305 20.73 5.38 -10.67
C LEU A 305 21.43 4.82 -11.91
N ASN A 306 20.71 4.33 -12.92
CA ASN A 306 21.30 3.89 -14.19
C ASN A 306 21.95 5.07 -14.93
N VAL A 307 21.27 6.21 -15.03
CA VAL A 307 21.81 7.45 -15.63
C VAL A 307 23.06 7.93 -14.88
N LEU A 308 23.15 7.74 -13.56
CA LEU A 308 24.37 8.01 -12.78
C LEU A 308 25.47 6.97 -13.00
N SER A 309 25.12 5.69 -13.08
CA SER A 309 26.05 4.58 -13.37
C SER A 309 26.72 4.74 -14.73
N ASP A 310 25.95 5.14 -15.76
CA ASP A 310 26.45 5.42 -17.12
C ASP A 310 27.37 6.65 -17.17
N LYS A 311 27.14 7.66 -16.30
CA LYS A 311 28.08 8.78 -16.08
C LYS A 311 29.36 8.36 -15.35
N GLY A 312 29.45 7.11 -14.89
CA GLY A 312 30.61 6.54 -14.21
C GLY A 312 30.56 6.60 -12.69
N ASP A 313 29.41 6.93 -12.07
CA ASP A 313 29.28 6.89 -10.62
C ASP A 313 29.27 5.44 -10.10
N PHE A 314 30.27 5.12 -9.28
CA PHE A 314 30.43 3.83 -8.63
C PHE A 314 29.51 3.66 -7.41
N LYS A 315 29.04 4.73 -6.75
CA LYS A 315 28.04 4.66 -5.67
C LYS A 315 26.69 4.23 -6.25
N ALA A 316 26.23 4.89 -7.32
CA ALA A 316 25.04 4.47 -8.05
C ALA A 316 25.15 3.05 -8.62
N SER A 317 26.27 2.71 -9.26
CA SER A 317 26.53 1.35 -9.76
C SER A 317 26.47 0.30 -8.65
N PHE A 318 27.02 0.58 -7.47
CA PHE A 318 26.99 -0.34 -6.33
C PHE A 318 25.57 -0.51 -5.79
N ASN A 319 24.81 0.59 -5.70
CA ASN A 319 23.43 0.58 -5.25
C ASN A 319 22.52 -0.22 -6.20
N LEU A 320 22.67 -0.07 -7.51
CA LEU A 320 21.99 -0.92 -8.50
C LEU A 320 22.34 -2.40 -8.31
N GLY A 321 23.63 -2.71 -8.19
CA GLY A 321 24.09 -4.08 -7.93
C GLY A 321 23.44 -4.69 -6.68
N ARG A 322 23.34 -3.90 -5.60
CA ARG A 322 22.68 -4.28 -4.34
C ARG A 322 21.16 -4.47 -4.52
N ILE A 323 20.47 -3.55 -5.20
CA ILE A 323 19.03 -3.60 -5.46
C ILE A 323 18.67 -4.88 -6.26
N PHE A 324 19.36 -5.15 -7.37
CA PHE A 324 19.14 -6.37 -8.16
C PHE A 324 19.53 -7.66 -7.42
N TYR A 325 20.54 -7.62 -6.53
CA TYR A 325 20.95 -8.80 -5.75
C TYR A 325 19.97 -9.16 -4.63
N GLN A 326 19.45 -8.16 -3.91
CA GLN A 326 18.54 -8.36 -2.80
C GLN A 326 17.11 -8.61 -3.28
N GLY A 327 16.70 -7.95 -4.37
CA GLY A 327 15.31 -7.79 -4.78
C GLY A 327 14.58 -6.80 -3.88
N GLN A 328 13.46 -6.27 -4.37
CA GLN A 328 12.54 -5.43 -3.60
C GLN A 328 11.10 -5.73 -4.06
N ARG A 329 10.11 -5.22 -3.34
CA ARG A 329 8.69 -5.41 -3.71
C ARG A 329 8.42 -4.95 -5.16
N GLY A 330 8.00 -5.88 -6.01
CA GLY A 330 7.80 -5.64 -7.45
C GLY A 330 9.08 -5.58 -8.29
N LEU A 331 10.22 -6.00 -7.74
CA LEU A 331 11.48 -6.24 -8.46
C LEU A 331 12.09 -7.59 -8.01
N ASP A 332 11.95 -8.60 -8.86
CA ASP A 332 12.57 -9.91 -8.69
C ASP A 332 14.10 -9.82 -8.64
N LYS A 333 14.73 -10.81 -7.98
CA LYS A 333 16.19 -10.90 -7.85
C LYS A 333 16.85 -11.22 -9.18
N ASP A 334 17.63 -10.29 -9.73
CA ASP A 334 18.47 -10.52 -10.91
C ASP A 334 19.96 -10.58 -10.52
N TYR A 335 20.40 -11.79 -10.20
CA TYR A 335 21.81 -12.06 -9.92
C TYR A 335 22.74 -11.83 -11.12
N ALA A 336 22.25 -11.86 -12.37
CA ALA A 336 23.09 -11.64 -13.54
C ALA A 336 23.42 -10.14 -13.70
N GLN A 337 22.41 -9.28 -13.57
CA GLN A 337 22.61 -7.82 -13.56
C GLN A 337 23.38 -7.38 -12.32
N ALA A 338 23.06 -7.89 -11.13
CA ALA A 338 23.82 -7.59 -9.92
C ALA A 338 25.33 -7.87 -10.10
N ARG A 339 25.67 -9.05 -10.63
CA ARG A 339 27.06 -9.43 -10.92
C ARG A 339 27.72 -8.51 -11.94
N LYS A 340 26.98 -8.02 -12.95
CA LYS A 340 27.49 -7.08 -13.97
C LYS A 340 27.96 -5.78 -13.30
N TYR A 341 27.12 -5.13 -12.49
CA TYR A 341 27.50 -3.89 -11.79
C TYR A 341 28.65 -4.09 -10.81
N PHE A 342 28.63 -5.14 -9.98
CA PHE A 342 29.75 -5.42 -9.06
C PHE A 342 31.06 -5.73 -9.80
N MET A 343 31.00 -6.41 -10.95
CA MET A 343 32.19 -6.68 -11.78
C MET A 343 32.74 -5.42 -12.46
N ASP A 344 31.89 -4.49 -12.88
CA ASP A 344 32.32 -3.21 -13.47
C ASP A 344 33.14 -2.38 -12.45
N ILE A 345 32.63 -2.22 -11.23
CA ILE A 345 33.35 -1.55 -10.12
C ILE A 345 34.67 -2.29 -9.83
N ALA A 346 34.64 -3.62 -9.74
CA ALA A 346 35.82 -4.43 -9.49
C ALA A 346 36.87 -4.32 -10.61
N GLN A 347 36.46 -4.17 -11.87
CA GLN A 347 37.38 -3.97 -13.01
C GLN A 347 37.98 -2.56 -13.03
N LYS A 348 37.20 -1.54 -12.65
CA LYS A 348 37.67 -0.15 -12.49
C LYS A 348 38.76 -0.03 -11.41
N TYR A 349 38.66 -0.80 -10.32
CA TYR A 349 39.66 -0.81 -9.24
C TYR A 349 40.84 -1.76 -9.50
N TRP A 350 40.60 -3.04 -9.76
CA TRP A 350 41.65 -4.07 -9.93
C TRP A 350 42.08 -4.26 -11.39
N VAL A 351 42.56 -3.18 -12.04
CA VAL A 351 43.05 -3.21 -13.43
C VAL A 351 44.26 -4.14 -13.59
N LYS A 352 44.22 -5.03 -14.60
CA LYS A 352 45.39 -5.86 -14.97
C LYS A 352 46.47 -5.01 -15.63
N GLY A 353 47.66 -4.94 -15.01
CA GLY A 353 48.81 -4.19 -15.53
C GLY A 353 48.78 -2.72 -15.12
N GLY A 354 48.78 -2.47 -13.80
CA GLY A 354 48.53 -1.15 -13.21
C GLY A 354 49.39 -0.02 -13.80
N ARG A 355 48.73 1.09 -14.14
CA ARG A 355 49.41 2.33 -14.52
C ARG A 355 49.91 3.01 -13.23
N PRO A 356 51.22 3.27 -13.08
CA PRO A 356 51.70 4.05 -11.94
C PRO A 356 51.16 5.49 -12.04
N GLY A 357 50.57 6.00 -10.96
CA GLY A 357 50.13 7.41 -10.86
C GLY A 357 48.65 7.68 -11.12
N GLN A 358 47.77 6.67 -11.22
CA GLN A 358 46.33 6.94 -11.07
C GLN A 358 46.03 7.21 -9.59
N THR A 359 45.63 8.43 -9.25
CA THR A 359 45.08 8.74 -7.93
C THR A 359 43.69 8.12 -7.85
N LEU A 360 43.57 6.95 -7.22
CA LEU A 360 42.26 6.37 -6.94
C LEU A 360 41.52 7.30 -5.97
N LYS A 361 40.22 7.54 -6.23
CA LYS A 361 39.35 8.24 -5.29
C LYS A 361 39.19 7.36 -4.04
N PRO A 362 39.43 7.83 -2.81
CA PRO A 362 39.30 7.01 -1.60
C PRO A 362 37.91 6.35 -1.43
N GLU A 363 36.86 6.98 -1.94
CA GLU A 363 35.49 6.45 -1.97
C GLU A 363 35.33 5.20 -2.86
N LEU A 364 36.18 5.04 -3.87
CA LEU A 364 36.17 3.89 -4.77
C LEU A 364 36.64 2.64 -4.04
N ASP A 365 37.64 2.76 -3.14
CA ASP A 365 38.14 1.66 -2.31
C ASP A 365 37.02 1.03 -1.48
N LYS A 366 36.20 1.85 -0.79
CA LYS A 366 35.06 1.39 0.03
C LYS A 366 34.03 0.62 -0.81
N ASN A 367 33.69 1.13 -1.99
CA ASN A 367 32.69 0.49 -2.87
C ASN A 367 33.24 -0.72 -3.63
N ALA A 368 34.52 -0.73 -4.00
CA ALA A 368 35.21 -1.88 -4.56
C ALA A 368 35.32 -3.02 -3.54
N ALA A 369 35.66 -2.70 -2.28
CA ALA A 369 35.72 -3.67 -1.18
C ALA A 369 34.37 -4.34 -0.94
N LYS A 370 33.29 -3.54 -0.78
CA LYS A 370 31.92 -4.05 -0.68
C LYS A 370 31.54 -4.89 -1.91
N SER A 371 31.85 -4.44 -3.12
CA SER A 371 31.57 -5.19 -4.36
C SER A 371 32.28 -6.55 -4.39
N ALA A 372 33.54 -6.62 -3.92
CA ALA A 372 34.24 -7.89 -3.75
C ALA A 372 33.59 -8.78 -2.69
N GLY A 373 33.09 -8.22 -1.59
CA GLY A 373 32.28 -8.93 -0.60
C GLY A 373 30.99 -9.53 -1.17
N TYR A 374 30.30 -8.82 -2.09
CA TYR A 374 29.14 -9.35 -2.79
C TYR A 374 29.52 -10.42 -3.83
N LEU A 375 30.55 -10.20 -4.65
CA LEU A 375 31.04 -11.21 -5.60
C LEU A 375 31.49 -12.49 -4.90
N GLY A 376 32.21 -12.38 -3.78
CA GLY A 376 32.59 -13.51 -2.95
C GLY A 376 31.37 -14.27 -2.39
N ARG A 377 30.36 -13.54 -1.91
CA ARG A 377 29.08 -14.11 -1.45
C ARG A 377 28.33 -14.85 -2.57
N MET A 378 28.31 -14.32 -3.78
CA MET A 378 27.68 -14.97 -4.94
C MET A 378 28.37 -16.30 -5.29
N TYR A 379 29.71 -16.34 -5.31
CA TYR A 379 30.47 -17.58 -5.54
C TYR A 379 30.37 -18.59 -4.38
N LEU A 380 30.26 -18.10 -3.13
CA LEU A 380 30.03 -18.95 -1.93
C LEU A 380 28.66 -19.64 -1.98
N ARG A 381 27.63 -18.94 -2.46
CA ARG A 381 26.23 -19.40 -2.43
C ARG A 381 25.74 -20.04 -3.73
N GLY A 382 26.43 -19.82 -4.85
CA GLY A 382 25.98 -20.26 -6.17
C GLY A 382 24.87 -19.37 -6.77
N GLU A 383 24.79 -18.11 -6.37
CA GLU A 383 23.72 -17.18 -6.79
C GLU A 383 24.11 -16.47 -8.09
N GLY A 384 23.49 -16.85 -9.21
CA GLY A 384 23.81 -16.33 -10.55
C GLY A 384 25.17 -16.78 -11.11
N VAL A 385 25.85 -17.71 -10.42
CA VAL A 385 27.13 -18.34 -10.81
C VAL A 385 27.15 -19.78 -10.31
N ALA A 386 27.94 -20.65 -10.93
CA ALA A 386 28.27 -21.93 -10.31
C ALA A 386 29.01 -21.69 -8.98
N GLN A 387 28.70 -22.48 -7.95
CA GLN A 387 29.36 -22.39 -6.64
C GLN A 387 30.85 -22.73 -6.77
N ASP A 388 31.72 -21.85 -6.28
CA ASP A 388 33.18 -21.99 -6.34
C ASP A 388 33.82 -21.33 -5.12
N PHE A 389 34.16 -22.14 -4.11
CA PHE A 389 34.75 -21.66 -2.86
C PHE A 389 36.14 -21.04 -3.04
N ASN A 390 36.90 -21.44 -4.07
CA ASN A 390 38.22 -20.87 -4.35
C ASN A 390 38.08 -19.45 -4.92
N ARG A 391 37.11 -19.22 -5.81
CA ARG A 391 36.76 -17.86 -6.27
C ARG A 391 36.15 -17.03 -5.16
N ALA A 392 35.30 -17.61 -4.31
CA ALA A 392 34.75 -16.92 -3.14
C ALA A 392 35.88 -16.40 -2.23
N LYS A 393 36.83 -17.28 -1.87
CA LYS A 393 38.04 -16.93 -1.11
C LYS A 393 38.84 -15.81 -1.78
N PHE A 394 39.12 -15.92 -3.07
CA PHE A 394 39.88 -14.91 -3.82
C PHE A 394 39.23 -13.51 -3.77
N TRP A 395 37.90 -13.42 -3.83
CA TRP A 395 37.20 -12.15 -3.71
C TRP A 395 37.15 -11.64 -2.26
N PHE A 396 36.92 -12.52 -1.28
CA PHE A 396 36.97 -12.13 0.13
C PHE A 396 38.37 -11.67 0.57
N GLU A 397 39.46 -12.30 0.12
CA GLU A 397 40.85 -11.85 0.36
C GLU A 397 41.19 -10.51 -0.32
N ARG A 398 40.40 -10.06 -1.31
CA ARG A 398 40.51 -8.71 -1.88
C ARG A 398 39.79 -7.67 -1.04
N GLY A 399 38.58 -7.97 -0.55
CA GLY A 399 37.83 -7.08 0.33
C GLY A 399 38.43 -6.98 1.74
N GLU A 400 38.99 -8.07 2.27
CA GLU A 400 39.63 -8.13 3.59
C GLU A 400 40.87 -7.21 3.68
N LYS A 401 41.66 -7.10 2.61
CA LYS A 401 42.77 -6.13 2.51
C LYS A 401 42.33 -4.67 2.61
N LEU A 402 41.07 -4.40 2.24
CA LEU A 402 40.40 -3.10 2.36
C LEU A 402 39.49 -3.04 3.61
N ARG A 403 39.61 -4.04 4.50
CA ARG A 403 38.91 -4.20 5.78
C ARG A 403 37.38 -4.31 5.71
N ASP A 404 36.82 -4.68 4.55
CA ASP A 404 35.36 -4.85 4.39
C ASP A 404 34.78 -5.96 5.31
N ALA A 405 33.80 -5.59 6.13
CA ALA A 405 33.19 -6.47 7.13
C ALA A 405 32.48 -7.69 6.52
N GLN A 406 31.82 -7.54 5.37
CA GLN A 406 31.16 -8.66 4.67
C GLN A 406 32.21 -9.66 4.14
N SER A 407 33.35 -9.17 3.68
CA SER A 407 34.47 -10.00 3.20
C SER A 407 35.19 -10.71 4.34
N GLN A 408 35.43 -10.04 5.47
CA GLN A 408 35.95 -10.65 6.69
C GLN A 408 35.02 -11.76 7.21
N PHE A 409 33.72 -11.49 7.27
CA PHE A 409 32.70 -12.47 7.63
C PHE A 409 32.67 -13.66 6.65
N GLY A 410 32.65 -13.40 5.34
CA GLY A 410 32.65 -14.44 4.31
C GLY A 410 33.87 -15.35 4.42
N LEU A 411 35.06 -14.76 4.61
CA LEU A 411 36.30 -15.49 4.85
C LEU A 411 36.27 -16.28 6.17
N ALA A 412 35.68 -15.75 7.22
CA ALA A 412 35.48 -16.46 8.48
C ALA A 412 34.57 -17.68 8.32
N LEU A 413 33.49 -17.59 7.52
CA LEU A 413 32.65 -18.74 7.22
C LEU A 413 33.43 -19.84 6.48
N LEU A 414 34.33 -19.48 5.55
CA LEU A 414 35.19 -20.47 4.88
C LEU A 414 36.04 -21.23 5.89
N TYR A 415 36.77 -20.52 6.77
CA TYR A 415 37.63 -21.14 7.79
C TYR A 415 36.86 -21.84 8.93
N ARG A 416 35.63 -21.42 9.27
CA ARG A 416 34.81 -22.06 10.31
C ARG A 416 34.25 -23.42 9.85
N TYR A 417 33.76 -23.49 8.61
CA TYR A 417 33.05 -24.66 8.09
C TYR A 417 33.88 -25.53 7.12
N GLY A 418 35.08 -25.09 6.74
CA GLY A 418 35.97 -25.84 5.85
C GLY A 418 35.60 -25.73 4.37
N TYR A 419 34.96 -24.63 3.95
CA TYR A 419 34.52 -24.45 2.56
C TYR A 419 35.71 -24.12 1.64
N GLY A 420 36.30 -25.14 1.01
CA GLY A 420 37.45 -24.98 0.11
C GLY A 420 38.77 -24.60 0.80
N VAL A 421 38.81 -24.65 2.13
CA VAL A 421 39.98 -24.43 2.99
C VAL A 421 39.92 -25.38 4.17
N ASP A 422 41.06 -25.65 4.80
CA ASP A 422 41.09 -26.37 6.07
C ASP A 422 40.44 -25.55 7.20
N ILE A 423 39.88 -26.23 8.19
CA ILE A 423 39.18 -25.60 9.32
C ILE A 423 40.20 -24.91 10.24
N ASP A 424 40.04 -23.60 10.44
CA ASP A 424 40.88 -22.76 11.30
C ASP A 424 39.99 -21.87 12.18
N LEU A 425 39.57 -22.43 13.33
CA LEU A 425 38.65 -21.77 14.25
C LEU A 425 39.25 -20.49 14.91
N PRO A 426 40.52 -20.45 15.34
CA PRO A 426 41.13 -19.21 15.84
C PRO A 426 41.11 -18.07 14.81
N LYS A 427 41.45 -18.36 13.54
CA LYS A 427 41.43 -17.37 12.46
C LYS A 427 40.00 -16.96 12.07
N ALA A 428 39.06 -17.90 12.03
CA ALA A 428 37.65 -17.57 11.84
C ALA A 428 37.14 -16.65 12.96
N THR A 429 37.52 -16.91 14.21
CA THR A 429 37.12 -16.09 15.37
C THR A 429 37.70 -14.68 15.31
N SER A 430 38.97 -14.51 14.91
CA SER A 430 39.56 -13.17 14.77
C SER A 430 38.91 -12.35 13.65
N LEU A 431 38.58 -12.99 12.53
CA LEU A 431 37.84 -12.36 11.42
C LEU A 431 36.39 -12.03 11.78
N LEU A 432 35.70 -12.88 12.55
CA LEU A 432 34.37 -12.58 13.08
C LEU A 432 34.37 -11.39 14.04
N LYS A 433 35.38 -11.26 14.91
CA LYS A 433 35.55 -10.08 15.77
C LYS A 433 35.74 -8.82 14.95
N ALA A 434 36.68 -8.80 14.00
CA ALA A 434 36.94 -7.65 13.12
C ALA A 434 35.71 -7.20 12.31
N ALA A 435 34.81 -8.12 11.93
CA ALA A 435 33.54 -7.80 11.28
C ALA A 435 32.45 -7.35 12.28
N ALA A 436 32.39 -7.95 13.48
CA ALA A 436 31.44 -7.59 14.53
C ALA A 436 31.72 -6.20 15.12
N ASP A 437 32.99 -5.82 15.22
CA ASP A 437 33.46 -4.48 15.63
C ASP A 437 33.04 -3.39 14.62
N GLN A 438 32.79 -3.77 13.36
CA GLN A 438 32.19 -2.92 12.30
C GLN A 438 30.65 -3.01 12.26
N ASN A 439 30.01 -3.42 13.37
CA ASN A 439 28.57 -3.60 13.49
C ASN A 439 27.93 -4.56 12.46
N TYR A 440 28.70 -5.51 11.90
CA TYR A 440 28.14 -6.49 10.96
C TYR A 440 27.33 -7.55 11.71
N HIS A 441 26.01 -7.37 11.77
CA HIS A 441 25.07 -8.18 12.55
C HIS A 441 25.16 -9.70 12.31
N HIS A 442 25.46 -10.15 11.09
CA HIS A 442 25.67 -11.58 10.83
C HIS A 442 26.95 -12.13 11.50
N ALA A 443 28.00 -11.33 11.61
CA ALA A 443 29.21 -11.71 12.35
C ALA A 443 28.96 -11.70 13.85
N GLN A 444 28.23 -10.70 14.38
CA GLN A 444 27.82 -10.64 15.78
C GLN A 444 27.04 -11.90 16.20
N VAL A 445 26.10 -12.37 15.39
CA VAL A 445 25.37 -13.64 15.64
C VAL A 445 26.32 -14.83 15.68
N GLN A 446 27.18 -14.98 14.66
CA GLN A 446 28.07 -16.14 14.57
C GLN A 446 29.14 -16.14 15.68
N LEU A 447 29.56 -14.96 16.14
CA LEU A 447 30.43 -14.76 17.30
C LEU A 447 29.70 -15.06 18.62
N GLY A 448 28.46 -14.58 18.77
CA GLY A 448 27.60 -14.88 19.92
C GLY A 448 27.33 -16.38 20.06
N ALA A 449 27.12 -17.09 18.94
CA ALA A 449 27.01 -18.55 18.93
C ALA A 449 28.29 -19.23 19.42
N LEU A 450 29.48 -18.76 19.00
CA LEU A 450 30.77 -19.30 19.50
C LEU A 450 30.98 -19.06 21.00
N TYR A 451 30.48 -17.96 21.55
CA TYR A 451 30.49 -17.71 22.99
C TYR A 451 29.50 -18.62 23.74
N LEU A 452 28.29 -18.86 23.20
CA LEU A 452 27.37 -19.86 23.77
C LEU A 452 27.97 -21.27 23.75
N ASP A 453 28.69 -21.66 22.68
CA ASP A 453 29.34 -22.97 22.57
C ASP A 453 30.45 -23.16 23.63
N GLN A 454 31.07 -22.07 24.11
CA GLN A 454 32.07 -22.09 25.20
C GLN A 454 31.41 -22.17 26.60
N GLY A 455 30.25 -21.53 26.78
CA GLY A 455 29.37 -21.75 27.91
C GLY A 455 29.83 -21.19 29.26
N THR A 456 30.85 -20.32 29.32
CA THR A 456 31.19 -19.62 30.58
C THR A 456 30.17 -18.52 30.89
N VAL A 457 30.09 -18.08 32.16
CA VAL A 457 29.13 -17.04 32.58
C VAL A 457 29.38 -15.71 31.88
N GLU A 458 30.66 -15.37 31.66
CA GLU A 458 31.07 -14.15 30.94
C GLU A 458 30.75 -14.27 29.44
N ASP A 459 30.98 -15.45 28.84
CA ASP A 459 30.66 -15.71 27.43
C ASP A 459 29.14 -15.65 27.17
N ILE A 460 28.29 -16.15 28.06
CA ILE A 460 26.82 -16.07 27.91
C ILE A 460 26.36 -14.60 27.93
N ALA A 461 26.95 -13.76 28.78
CA ALA A 461 26.66 -12.33 28.80
C ALA A 461 27.13 -11.64 27.50
N ALA A 462 28.35 -11.95 27.04
CA ALA A 462 28.88 -11.45 25.77
C ALA A 462 28.05 -11.90 24.56
N ALA A 463 27.58 -13.15 24.55
CA ALA A 463 26.69 -13.69 23.53
C ALA A 463 25.35 -12.96 23.51
N SER A 464 24.70 -12.81 24.67
CA SER A 464 23.43 -12.09 24.78
C SER A 464 23.53 -10.66 24.27
N HIS A 465 24.62 -9.95 24.58
CA HIS A 465 24.87 -8.60 24.07
C HIS A 465 25.05 -8.56 22.54
N ASN A 466 25.83 -9.49 21.98
CA ASN A 466 26.01 -9.59 20.53
C ASN A 466 24.69 -9.91 19.79
N PHE A 467 23.86 -10.79 20.35
CA PHE A 467 22.54 -11.04 19.78
C PHE A 467 21.64 -9.80 19.90
N GLU A 468 21.62 -9.08 21.03
CA GLU A 468 20.85 -7.84 21.19
C GLU A 468 21.23 -6.79 20.14
N LEU A 469 22.53 -6.58 19.87
CA LEU A 469 22.99 -5.71 18.78
C LEU A 469 22.45 -6.18 17.41
N ALA A 470 22.60 -7.46 17.09
CA ALA A 470 22.10 -8.03 15.84
C ALA A 470 20.56 -8.04 15.73
N SER A 471 19.85 -8.00 16.86
CA SER A 471 18.38 -8.01 16.91
C SER A 471 17.76 -6.67 16.47
N ARG A 472 18.52 -5.58 16.60
CA ARG A 472 18.15 -4.24 16.08
C ARG A 472 18.04 -4.23 14.55
N TRP A 473 18.84 -5.06 13.89
CA TRP A 473 18.89 -5.27 12.44
C TRP A 473 17.95 -6.40 11.96
N ALA A 474 16.94 -6.76 12.76
CA ALA A 474 15.97 -7.81 12.45
C ALA A 474 16.59 -9.13 11.98
N ASN A 475 17.69 -9.58 12.60
CA ASN A 475 18.30 -10.84 12.23
C ASN A 475 17.55 -12.04 12.83
N ILE A 476 17.10 -12.94 11.96
CA ILE A 476 16.31 -14.15 12.30
C ILE A 476 17.04 -15.06 13.30
N GLU A 477 18.33 -15.33 13.10
CA GLU A 477 19.08 -16.19 14.01
C GLU A 477 19.28 -15.52 15.38
N SER A 478 19.49 -14.19 15.42
CA SER A 478 19.53 -13.44 16.68
C SER A 478 18.21 -13.57 17.47
N TYR A 479 17.07 -13.37 16.81
CA TYR A 479 15.76 -13.54 17.45
C TYR A 479 15.58 -14.97 17.99
N TYR A 480 16.05 -15.99 17.27
CA TYR A 480 16.01 -17.38 17.76
C TYR A 480 16.83 -17.56 19.05
N TYR A 481 18.10 -17.15 19.03
CA TYR A 481 18.98 -17.30 20.20
C TYR A 481 18.48 -16.51 21.41
N LEU A 482 18.03 -15.26 21.22
CA LEU A 482 17.43 -14.48 22.30
C LEU A 482 16.16 -15.13 22.86
N ALA A 483 15.29 -15.67 22.00
CA ALA A 483 14.08 -16.34 22.42
C ALA A 483 14.38 -17.60 23.26
N GLU A 484 15.39 -18.39 22.89
CA GLU A 484 15.83 -19.54 23.69
C GLU A 484 16.45 -19.10 25.03
N LEU A 485 17.33 -18.09 25.04
CA LEU A 485 17.93 -17.56 26.28
C LEU A 485 16.85 -17.11 27.28
N TYR A 486 15.83 -16.35 26.82
CA TYR A 486 14.72 -15.91 27.66
C TYR A 486 13.74 -17.02 28.06
N ASN A 487 13.55 -18.05 27.22
CA ASN A 487 12.65 -19.17 27.48
C ASN A 487 13.25 -20.19 28.48
N LEU A 488 14.56 -20.43 28.38
CA LEU A 488 15.30 -21.35 29.22
C LEU A 488 15.82 -20.68 30.51
N GLY A 489 16.00 -19.36 30.52
CA GLY A 489 16.60 -18.62 31.64
C GLY A 489 18.13 -18.79 31.70
N VAL A 490 18.79 -18.79 30.55
CA VAL A 490 20.25 -18.97 30.45
C VAL A 490 20.92 -17.60 30.50
N GLY A 491 21.72 -17.36 31.54
CA GLY A 491 22.41 -16.08 31.81
C GLY A 491 21.51 -14.93 32.27
N ARG A 492 20.18 -15.12 32.29
CA ARG A 492 19.16 -14.12 32.68
C ARG A 492 17.95 -14.82 33.30
N GLU A 493 17.11 -14.07 34.01
CA GLU A 493 15.83 -14.59 34.49
C GLU A 493 14.90 -14.99 33.32
N LYS A 494 14.17 -16.11 33.51
CA LYS A 494 13.22 -16.62 32.52
C LYS A 494 12.07 -15.62 32.34
N SER A 495 11.94 -15.03 31.16
CA SER A 495 10.85 -14.11 30.82
C SER A 495 10.01 -14.66 29.67
N CYS A 496 8.82 -15.15 30.03
CA CYS A 496 7.82 -15.68 29.09
C CYS A 496 7.38 -14.62 28.06
N ASN A 497 7.17 -13.37 28.48
CA ASN A 497 6.76 -12.29 27.58
C ASN A 497 7.87 -11.85 26.63
N SER A 498 9.13 -11.81 27.09
CA SER A 498 10.28 -11.50 26.23
C SER A 498 10.50 -12.59 25.19
N ALA A 499 10.50 -13.86 25.62
CA ALA A 499 10.59 -15.01 24.71
C ALA A 499 9.46 -15.01 23.66
N LEU A 500 8.22 -14.75 24.07
CA LEU A 500 7.07 -14.64 23.17
C LEU A 500 7.30 -13.60 22.08
N ARG A 501 7.77 -12.40 22.44
CA ARG A 501 8.04 -11.31 21.48
C ARG A 501 9.04 -11.77 20.41
N TYR A 502 10.17 -12.35 20.82
CA TYR A 502 11.20 -12.79 19.87
C TYR A 502 10.75 -13.97 18.99
N TYR A 503 10.09 -15.00 19.55
CA TYR A 503 9.55 -16.09 18.72
C TYR A 503 8.45 -15.60 17.76
N LYS A 504 7.59 -14.65 18.17
CA LYS A 504 6.58 -14.02 17.30
C LYS A 504 7.26 -13.32 16.13
N SER A 505 8.19 -12.40 16.40
CA SER A 505 8.88 -11.63 15.35
C SER A 505 9.65 -12.53 14.37
N LEU A 506 10.30 -13.59 14.85
CA LEU A 506 10.94 -14.59 14.00
C LEU A 506 9.92 -15.35 13.12
N SER A 507 8.80 -15.78 13.71
CA SER A 507 7.75 -16.54 13.01
C SER A 507 7.06 -15.70 11.93
N GLU A 508 6.85 -14.40 12.21
CA GLU A 508 6.30 -13.45 11.25
C GLU A 508 7.28 -13.17 10.10
N GLN A 509 8.58 -13.04 10.38
CA GLN A 509 9.59 -12.72 9.36
C GLN A 509 9.83 -13.87 8.34
N ALA A 510 9.53 -15.12 8.71
CA ALA A 510 9.64 -16.29 7.84
C ALA A 510 8.43 -16.43 6.89
N GLU A 511 7.99 -15.32 6.29
CA GLU A 511 6.77 -15.19 5.50
C GLU A 511 6.56 -16.32 4.47
N PRO A 512 7.52 -16.65 3.57
CA PRO A 512 7.28 -17.63 2.51
C PRO A 512 7.09 -19.07 3.01
N PHE A 513 7.46 -19.33 4.27
CA PHE A 513 7.28 -20.64 4.89
C PHE A 513 5.93 -20.75 5.62
N VAL A 514 5.44 -19.66 6.23
CA VAL A 514 4.25 -19.70 7.10
C VAL A 514 3.00 -19.14 6.43
N SER A 515 3.10 -18.11 5.60
CA SER A 515 1.95 -17.34 5.08
C SER A 515 1.91 -17.28 3.54
N SER A 516 0.76 -16.88 2.98
CA SER A 516 0.50 -16.78 1.52
C SER A 516 0.46 -15.32 1.04
N TRP A 517 1.47 -14.53 1.44
CA TRP A 517 1.56 -13.11 1.10
C TRP A 517 1.69 -12.86 -0.40
N ALA A 518 2.53 -13.64 -1.09
CA ALA A 518 2.73 -13.49 -2.53
C ALA A 518 1.42 -13.73 -3.31
N GLU A 519 0.66 -14.77 -2.96
CA GLU A 519 -0.63 -15.06 -3.59
C GLU A 519 -1.69 -13.99 -3.27
N ALA A 520 -1.68 -13.44 -2.05
CA ALA A 520 -2.58 -12.35 -1.65
C ALA A 520 -2.30 -11.05 -2.42
N ASN A 521 -1.03 -10.66 -2.50
CA ASN A 521 -0.57 -9.46 -3.20
C ASN A 521 -0.85 -9.58 -4.71
N LEU A 522 -0.52 -10.71 -5.33
CA LEU A 522 -0.82 -10.97 -6.74
C LEU A 522 -2.33 -10.96 -7.05
N ALA A 523 -3.17 -11.46 -6.14
CA ALA A 523 -4.63 -11.38 -6.28
C ALA A 523 -5.13 -9.92 -6.21
N TYR A 524 -4.56 -9.12 -5.30
CA TYR A 524 -4.87 -7.70 -5.16
C TYR A 524 -4.45 -6.88 -6.40
N GLU A 525 -3.21 -7.04 -6.88
CA GLU A 525 -2.71 -6.44 -8.14
C GLU A 525 -3.45 -6.93 -9.39
N GLY A 526 -3.97 -8.16 -9.34
CA GLY A 526 -4.86 -8.74 -10.34
C GLY A 526 -6.27 -8.13 -10.35
N GLY A 527 -6.68 -7.48 -9.25
CA GLY A 527 -8.00 -6.89 -9.05
C GLY A 527 -9.06 -7.85 -8.49
N ASP A 528 -8.70 -9.09 -8.12
CA ASP A 528 -9.61 -10.02 -7.43
C ASP A 528 -9.57 -9.76 -5.92
N LEU A 529 -10.28 -8.71 -5.51
CA LEU A 529 -10.39 -8.29 -4.11
C LEU A 529 -11.00 -9.37 -3.21
N GLU A 530 -11.79 -10.29 -3.74
CA GLU A 530 -12.34 -11.40 -2.95
C GLU A 530 -11.27 -12.47 -2.67
N LEU A 531 -10.46 -12.86 -3.66
CA LEU A 531 -9.35 -13.77 -3.44
C LEU A 531 -8.30 -13.15 -2.51
N ALA A 532 -7.97 -11.87 -2.72
CA ALA A 532 -7.05 -11.13 -1.86
C ALA A 532 -7.56 -11.10 -0.41
N LEU A 533 -8.84 -10.77 -0.20
CA LEU A 533 -9.48 -10.81 1.12
C LEU A 533 -9.34 -12.19 1.78
N LEU A 534 -9.63 -13.28 1.06
CA LEU A 534 -9.57 -14.64 1.62
C LEU A 534 -8.14 -15.06 2.01
N GLN A 535 -7.12 -14.64 1.25
CA GLN A 535 -5.72 -14.91 1.57
C GLN A 535 -5.24 -14.07 2.76
N TYR A 536 -5.50 -12.75 2.76
CA TYR A 536 -5.16 -11.90 3.90
C TYR A 536 -5.90 -12.31 5.17
N LEU A 537 -7.14 -12.80 5.10
CA LEU A 537 -7.90 -13.29 6.26
C LEU A 537 -7.19 -14.48 6.93
N GLY A 538 -6.59 -15.38 6.15
CA GLY A 538 -5.78 -16.49 6.65
C GLY A 538 -4.51 -16.03 7.38
N ALA A 539 -3.86 -14.95 6.91
CA ALA A 539 -2.70 -14.34 7.57
C ALA A 539 -3.09 -13.46 8.78
N ALA A 540 -4.23 -12.78 8.73
CA ALA A 540 -4.79 -11.99 9.83
C ALA A 540 -5.09 -12.87 11.06
N GLU A 541 -5.65 -14.07 10.82
CA GLU A 541 -5.90 -15.09 11.84
C GLU A 541 -4.61 -15.81 12.34
N GLN A 542 -3.49 -15.73 11.62
CA GLN A 542 -2.16 -16.11 12.13
C GLN A 542 -1.56 -15.03 13.05
N GLY A 543 -2.06 -13.79 12.98
CA GLY A 543 -1.67 -12.69 13.85
C GLY A 543 -0.90 -11.55 13.17
N TYR A 544 -0.64 -11.62 11.87
CA TYR A 544 0.08 -10.58 11.13
C TYR A 544 -0.69 -9.25 11.15
N GLU A 545 -0.12 -8.21 11.79
CA GLU A 545 -0.73 -6.86 11.85
C GLU A 545 -1.03 -6.30 10.46
N HIS A 546 -0.11 -6.44 9.51
CA HIS A 546 -0.28 -5.96 8.15
C HIS A 546 -1.49 -6.60 7.44
N ALA A 547 -1.73 -7.89 7.67
CA ALA A 547 -2.86 -8.59 7.07
C ALA A 547 -4.20 -8.16 7.70
N GLN A 548 -4.20 -7.89 9.01
CA GLN A 548 -5.36 -7.35 9.74
C GLN A 548 -5.73 -5.97 9.19
N ASN A 549 -4.74 -5.09 8.99
CA ASN A 549 -4.94 -3.80 8.30
C ASN A 549 -5.50 -3.99 6.88
N ASN A 550 -4.91 -4.88 6.06
CA ASN A 550 -5.35 -5.12 4.68
C ASN A 550 -6.80 -5.61 4.59
N VAL A 551 -7.19 -6.57 5.43
CA VAL A 551 -8.58 -7.05 5.53
C VAL A 551 -9.51 -5.90 5.93
N ALA A 552 -9.13 -5.12 6.95
CA ALA A 552 -9.94 -4.01 7.43
C ALA A 552 -10.11 -2.91 6.37
N TYR A 553 -9.06 -2.60 5.61
CA TYR A 553 -9.05 -1.61 4.53
C TYR A 553 -9.90 -2.04 3.33
N ILE A 554 -9.80 -3.31 2.89
CA ILE A 554 -10.61 -3.86 1.79
C ILE A 554 -12.11 -3.84 2.15
N LEU A 555 -12.45 -4.15 3.41
CA LEU A 555 -13.83 -4.18 3.93
C LEU A 555 -14.37 -2.80 4.36
N ASP A 556 -13.52 -1.77 4.45
CA ASP A 556 -13.92 -0.42 4.89
C ASP A 556 -14.99 0.15 3.93
N PRO A 557 -16.14 0.66 4.40
CA PRO A 557 -17.09 1.33 3.53
C PRO A 557 -16.50 2.67 3.06
N ASP A 558 -16.50 2.92 1.74
CA ASP A 558 -15.81 4.07 1.14
C ASP A 558 -16.36 5.43 1.61
N GLN A 559 -15.74 6.02 2.64
CA GLN A 559 -16.22 7.23 3.33
C GLN A 559 -15.98 8.57 2.60
N SER A 560 -16.22 8.62 1.28
CA SER A 560 -16.34 9.92 0.61
C SER A 560 -17.59 10.65 1.13
N ARG A 561 -17.43 11.56 2.08
CA ARG A 561 -18.55 12.31 2.69
C ARG A 561 -19.33 13.18 1.70
N LEU A 562 -18.77 13.43 0.52
CA LEU A 562 -19.47 13.99 -0.63
C LEU A 562 -20.07 12.84 -1.47
N PRO A 563 -21.40 12.66 -1.49
CA PRO A 563 -22.03 11.73 -2.42
C PRO A 563 -21.92 12.28 -3.84
N ILE A 564 -20.93 11.80 -4.59
CA ILE A 564 -20.87 12.03 -6.04
C ILE A 564 -22.08 11.31 -6.65
N PRO A 565 -22.99 11.99 -7.37
CA PRO A 565 -24.15 11.34 -7.95
C PRO A 565 -23.75 10.22 -8.92
N ASP A 566 -24.47 9.11 -8.93
CA ASP A 566 -24.15 7.92 -9.76
C ASP A 566 -24.06 8.21 -11.27
N TRP A 567 -24.72 9.28 -11.74
CA TRP A 567 -24.64 9.72 -13.14
C TRP A 567 -23.28 10.36 -13.50
N LEU A 568 -22.57 10.91 -12.51
CA LEU A 568 -21.25 11.53 -12.68
C LEU A 568 -20.12 10.53 -12.41
N TYR A 569 -20.30 9.63 -11.44
CA TYR A 569 -19.36 8.53 -11.17
C TYR A 569 -20.09 7.32 -10.57
N ARG A 570 -20.41 6.33 -11.41
CA ARG A 570 -21.00 5.07 -10.94
C ARG A 570 -19.92 4.19 -10.31
N ARG A 571 -20.01 3.98 -9.00
CA ARG A 571 -19.10 3.07 -8.29
C ARG A 571 -19.39 1.61 -8.65
N PRO A 572 -18.36 0.74 -8.69
CA PRO A 572 -18.59 -0.69 -8.70
C PRO A 572 -19.25 -1.09 -7.37
N ASP A 573 -20.36 -1.82 -7.44
CA ASP A 573 -20.99 -2.38 -6.25
C ASP A 573 -20.06 -3.41 -5.60
N LYS A 574 -19.59 -3.15 -4.38
CA LYS A 574 -18.86 -4.15 -3.57
C LYS A 574 -19.74 -5.40 -3.44
N SER A 575 -19.14 -6.59 -3.60
CA SER A 575 -19.86 -7.86 -3.47
C SER A 575 -20.35 -8.08 -2.04
N SER A 576 -21.24 -9.07 -1.82
CA SER A 576 -21.75 -9.38 -0.47
C SER A 576 -20.65 -9.79 0.51
N LEU A 577 -19.57 -10.40 0.01
CA LEU A 577 -18.41 -10.80 0.81
C LEU A 577 -17.63 -9.58 1.33
N LEU A 578 -17.49 -8.56 0.48
CA LEU A 578 -16.77 -7.31 0.77
C LEU A 578 -17.58 -6.33 1.64
N LYS A 579 -18.89 -6.58 1.86
CA LYS A 579 -19.80 -5.75 2.65
C LYS A 579 -19.91 -6.21 4.12
N ASN A 580 -18.77 -6.52 4.77
CA ASN A 580 -18.73 -6.99 6.16
C ASN A 580 -18.04 -5.97 7.11
N THR A 581 -18.80 -4.95 7.53
CA THR A 581 -18.33 -3.87 8.42
C THR A 581 -18.00 -4.34 9.84
N ARG A 582 -18.63 -5.41 10.34
CA ARG A 582 -18.32 -6.00 11.65
C ARG A 582 -16.94 -6.67 11.65
N LEU A 583 -16.61 -7.40 10.58
CA LEU A 583 -15.27 -7.97 10.42
C LEU A 583 -14.22 -6.86 10.25
N ALA A 584 -14.51 -5.81 9.49
CA ALA A 584 -13.63 -4.63 9.38
C ALA A 584 -13.31 -4.01 10.76
N LEU A 585 -14.31 -3.83 11.62
CA LEU A 585 -14.11 -3.33 12.99
C LEU A 585 -13.23 -4.25 13.85
N ILE A 586 -13.45 -5.57 13.75
CA ILE A 586 -12.65 -6.57 14.47
C ILE A 586 -11.18 -6.48 14.03
N GLU A 587 -10.90 -6.40 12.74
CA GLU A 587 -9.54 -6.34 12.22
C GLU A 587 -8.86 -4.98 12.45
N TRP A 588 -9.58 -3.85 12.36
CA TRP A 588 -9.08 -2.55 12.83
C TRP A 588 -8.71 -2.60 14.32
N THR A 589 -9.55 -3.23 15.16
CA THR A 589 -9.27 -3.40 16.60
C THR A 589 -8.04 -4.28 16.85
N ARG A 590 -7.83 -5.34 16.04
CA ARG A 590 -6.67 -6.23 16.15
C ARG A 590 -5.38 -5.51 15.72
N SER A 591 -5.39 -4.82 14.58
CA SER A 591 -4.26 -4.02 14.08
C SER A 591 -3.90 -2.87 15.04
N ALA A 592 -4.89 -2.12 15.55
CA ALA A 592 -4.69 -1.06 16.54
C ALA A 592 -4.03 -1.58 17.83
N ARG A 593 -4.44 -2.75 18.32
CA ARG A 593 -3.84 -3.41 19.48
C ARG A 593 -2.40 -3.91 19.26
N GLN A 594 -1.92 -3.95 18.01
CA GLN A 594 -0.52 -4.24 17.67
C GLN A 594 0.31 -2.97 17.41
N GLY A 595 -0.27 -1.78 17.62
CA GLY A 595 0.43 -0.50 17.54
C GLY A 595 0.14 0.32 16.29
N ASN A 596 -0.78 -0.10 15.43
CA ASN A 596 -1.17 0.70 14.26
C ASN A 596 -2.02 1.92 14.68
N ILE A 597 -1.52 3.11 14.36
CA ILE A 597 -2.08 4.38 14.82
C ILE A 597 -3.30 4.77 14.00
N ASP A 598 -3.24 4.63 12.67
CA ASP A 598 -4.38 4.90 11.79
C ASP A 598 -5.54 3.93 12.04
N ALA A 599 -5.23 2.66 12.35
CA ALA A 599 -6.21 1.68 12.80
C ALA A 599 -6.91 2.09 14.11
N LEU A 600 -6.19 2.70 15.05
CA LEU A 600 -6.75 3.21 16.31
C LEU A 600 -7.72 4.37 16.07
N VAL A 601 -7.38 5.29 15.14
CA VAL A 601 -8.29 6.39 14.75
C VAL A 601 -9.52 5.84 14.00
N LYS A 602 -9.34 4.87 13.07
CA LYS A 602 -10.44 4.21 12.35
C LYS A 602 -11.38 3.47 13.31
N MET A 603 -10.86 2.78 14.31
CA MET A 603 -11.66 2.15 15.36
C MET A 603 -12.50 3.21 16.12
N GLY A 604 -11.95 4.39 16.37
CA GLY A 604 -12.68 5.54 16.93
C GLY A 604 -13.82 6.01 16.01
N ASP A 605 -13.55 6.19 14.72
CA ASP A 605 -14.57 6.58 13.72
C ASP A 605 -15.71 5.56 13.65
N TYR A 606 -15.40 4.26 13.70
CA TYR A 606 -16.41 3.20 13.68
C TYR A 606 -17.34 3.27 14.90
N TYR A 607 -16.79 3.45 16.10
CA TYR A 607 -17.61 3.65 17.31
C TYR A 607 -18.38 4.97 17.29
N LEU A 608 -17.82 6.04 16.71
CA LEU A 608 -18.51 7.34 16.58
C LEU A 608 -19.72 7.27 15.66
N TYR A 609 -19.60 6.56 14.52
CA TYR A 609 -20.64 6.46 13.50
C TYR A 609 -21.57 5.24 13.64
N GLY A 610 -21.27 4.29 14.53
CA GLY A 610 -22.03 3.04 14.66
C GLY A 610 -21.83 2.09 13.46
N ILE A 611 -20.61 2.01 12.94
CA ILE A 611 -20.26 1.14 11.81
C ILE A 611 -19.83 -0.22 12.38
N GLY A 612 -20.55 -1.29 12.04
CA GLY A 612 -20.22 -2.66 12.47
C GLY A 612 -20.51 -3.00 13.94
N ALA A 613 -20.77 -1.99 14.78
CA ALA A 613 -21.22 -2.09 16.17
C ALA A 613 -22.13 -0.90 16.51
N ASP A 614 -22.83 -0.96 17.66
CA ASP A 614 -23.62 0.17 18.16
C ASP A 614 -22.74 1.41 18.41
N ALA A 615 -23.28 2.60 18.16
CA ALA A 615 -22.56 3.85 18.33
C ALA A 615 -22.22 4.10 19.81
N ASP A 616 -20.93 4.25 20.11
CA ASP A 616 -20.39 4.47 21.46
C ASP A 616 -19.36 5.60 21.44
N VAL A 617 -19.86 6.81 21.68
CA VAL A 617 -19.04 8.03 21.65
C VAL A 617 -17.96 8.00 22.73
N ASN A 618 -18.18 7.35 23.88
CA ASN A 618 -17.19 7.27 24.96
C ASN A 618 -15.99 6.41 24.54
N LYS A 619 -16.21 5.30 23.83
CA LYS A 619 -15.12 4.53 23.22
C LYS A 619 -14.39 5.34 22.14
N ALA A 620 -15.11 6.08 21.30
CA ALA A 620 -14.49 6.93 20.28
C ALA A 620 -13.55 7.98 20.89
N VAL A 621 -13.99 8.67 21.96
CA VAL A 621 -13.16 9.59 22.76
C VAL A 621 -11.87 8.91 23.23
N GLN A 622 -11.97 7.73 23.84
CA GLN A 622 -10.80 6.99 24.34
C GLN A 622 -9.82 6.61 23.20
N CYS A 623 -10.34 6.24 22.03
CA CYS A 623 -9.51 5.93 20.86
C CYS A 623 -8.72 7.14 20.38
N TYR A 624 -9.39 8.29 20.20
CA TYR A 624 -8.72 9.51 19.75
C TYR A 624 -7.79 10.11 20.81
N GLN A 625 -8.16 10.05 22.10
CA GLN A 625 -7.27 10.45 23.21
C GLN A 625 -5.98 9.63 23.18
N GLY A 626 -6.09 8.30 23.12
CA GLY A 626 -4.93 7.41 23.02
C GLY A 626 -4.04 7.70 21.79
N ALA A 627 -4.66 7.93 20.63
CA ALA A 627 -3.94 8.28 19.40
C ALA A 627 -3.31 9.69 19.42
N SER A 628 -3.89 10.63 20.17
CA SER A 628 -3.35 11.99 20.32
C SER A 628 -2.21 12.06 21.34
N GLU A 629 -2.37 11.45 22.53
CA GLU A 629 -1.44 11.60 23.65
C GLU A 629 -0.19 10.73 23.45
N TYR A 630 -0.36 9.43 23.19
CA TYR A 630 0.76 8.49 23.10
C TYR A 630 1.40 8.42 21.72
N MET A 631 0.68 8.81 20.67
CA MET A 631 1.05 8.56 19.27
C MET A 631 1.11 9.82 18.41
N GLN A 632 0.66 10.99 18.91
CA GLN A 632 0.74 12.28 18.22
C GLN A 632 0.08 12.31 16.83
N SER A 633 -1.07 11.63 16.66
CA SER A 633 -1.83 11.67 15.40
C SER A 633 -2.57 13.00 15.20
N ALA A 634 -2.22 13.73 14.14
CA ALA A 634 -2.87 14.99 13.76
C ALA A 634 -4.37 14.80 13.47
N GLN A 635 -4.76 13.71 12.80
CA GLN A 635 -6.16 13.38 12.53
C GLN A 635 -6.95 13.12 13.82
N ALA A 636 -6.35 12.45 14.81
CA ALA A 636 -6.97 12.23 16.12
C ALA A 636 -7.17 13.55 16.88
N MET A 637 -6.17 14.44 16.86
CA MET A 637 -6.29 15.77 17.47
C MET A 637 -7.37 16.62 16.79
N TYR A 638 -7.44 16.60 15.45
CA TYR A 638 -8.50 17.29 14.72
C TYR A 638 -9.89 16.74 15.10
N ASN A 639 -10.05 15.43 15.18
CA ASN A 639 -11.30 14.78 15.61
C ASN A 639 -11.68 15.19 17.05
N LEU A 640 -10.74 15.22 18.00
CA LEU A 640 -10.98 15.70 19.38
C LEU A 640 -11.38 17.18 19.42
N GLY A 641 -10.72 18.03 18.62
CA GLY A 641 -11.08 19.44 18.47
C GLY A 641 -12.52 19.61 17.99
N TRP A 642 -12.94 18.79 17.03
CA TRP A 642 -14.32 18.73 16.55
C TRP A 642 -15.30 18.21 17.62
N MET A 643 -14.93 17.23 18.43
CA MET A 643 -15.78 16.72 19.51
C MET A 643 -16.00 17.78 20.60
N HIS A 644 -14.95 18.49 21.04
CA HIS A 644 -15.05 19.62 21.96
C HIS A 644 -15.81 20.82 21.35
N GLU A 645 -15.68 21.09 20.05
CA GLU A 645 -16.44 22.17 19.40
C GLU A 645 -17.96 21.90 19.45
N ASN A 646 -18.39 20.65 19.25
CA ASN A 646 -19.80 20.30 19.10
C ASN A 646 -20.43 19.69 20.37
N GLY A 647 -19.65 19.43 21.43
CA GLY A 647 -20.13 18.79 22.66
C GLY A 647 -20.49 17.30 22.49
N VAL A 648 -19.79 16.60 21.60
CA VAL A 648 -20.09 15.20 21.25
C VAL A 648 -19.25 14.28 22.13
N GLY A 649 -19.86 13.71 23.18
CA GLY A 649 -19.20 12.82 24.15
C GLY A 649 -18.24 13.50 25.13
N LEU A 650 -17.83 14.74 24.84
CA LEU A 650 -17.02 15.60 25.67
C LEU A 650 -17.79 16.87 26.02
N GLU A 651 -17.40 17.54 27.11
CA GLU A 651 -17.93 18.86 27.43
C GLU A 651 -17.53 19.88 26.34
N GLN A 652 -18.49 20.75 25.99
CA GLN A 652 -18.32 21.71 24.91
C GLN A 652 -17.44 22.88 25.36
N ASP A 653 -16.21 22.93 24.86
CA ASP A 653 -15.22 23.95 25.21
C ASP A 653 -14.49 24.43 23.95
N TYR A 654 -14.69 25.71 23.60
CA TYR A 654 -14.06 26.34 22.45
C TYR A 654 -12.55 26.63 22.65
N HIS A 655 -12.06 26.73 23.88
CA HIS A 655 -10.63 26.88 24.17
C HIS A 655 -9.89 25.57 23.96
N LEU A 656 -10.41 24.46 24.49
CA LEU A 656 -9.86 23.13 24.23
C LEU A 656 -9.98 22.75 22.74
N ALA A 657 -11.12 23.04 22.09
CA ALA A 657 -11.27 22.83 20.66
C ALA A 657 -10.21 23.59 19.83
N LYS A 658 -10.00 24.89 20.12
CA LYS A 658 -8.93 25.68 19.51
C LYS A 658 -7.56 25.03 19.75
N ARG A 659 -7.22 24.69 20.99
CA ARG A 659 -5.93 24.09 21.34
C ARG A 659 -5.66 22.79 20.57
N HIS A 660 -6.65 21.92 20.43
CA HIS A 660 -6.51 20.68 19.65
C HIS A 660 -6.33 20.94 18.15
N TYR A 661 -7.07 21.91 17.58
CA TYR A 661 -6.87 22.33 16.19
C TYR A 661 -5.47 22.95 15.96
N ASP A 662 -5.02 23.84 16.84
CA ASP A 662 -3.68 24.45 16.78
C ASP A 662 -2.57 23.37 16.94
N SER A 663 -2.79 22.37 17.80
CA SER A 663 -1.85 21.24 17.99
C SER A 663 -1.80 20.31 16.77
N ALA A 664 -2.93 20.04 16.13
CA ALA A 664 -2.98 19.25 14.90
C ALA A 664 -2.17 19.92 13.77
N LEU A 665 -2.24 21.25 13.66
CA LEU A 665 -1.46 22.03 12.70
C LEU A 665 0.04 22.09 13.05
N ALA A 666 0.38 22.12 14.33
CA ALA A 666 1.78 22.11 14.78
C ALA A 666 2.49 20.78 14.44
N ILE A 667 1.74 19.67 14.37
CA ILE A 667 2.25 18.35 13.97
C ILE A 667 2.23 18.19 12.45
N ASN A 668 1.14 18.58 11.81
CA ASN A 668 0.94 18.41 10.37
C ASN A 668 0.66 19.76 9.69
N THR A 669 1.64 20.24 8.94
CA THR A 669 1.57 21.50 8.18
C THR A 669 0.60 21.43 7.00
N GLU A 670 0.37 20.26 6.42
CA GLU A 670 -0.58 20.04 5.31
C GLU A 670 -2.03 20.19 5.78
N ALA A 671 -2.28 20.05 7.10
CA ALA A 671 -3.56 20.33 7.73
C ALA A 671 -3.92 21.83 7.81
N TYR A 672 -3.07 22.75 7.32
CA TYR A 672 -3.28 24.21 7.37
C TYR A 672 -4.66 24.65 6.89
N LEU A 673 -5.08 24.25 5.67
CA LEU A 673 -6.37 24.67 5.12
C LEU A 673 -7.58 24.13 5.94
N PRO A 674 -7.71 22.82 6.23
CA PRO A 674 -8.83 22.34 7.03
C PRO A 674 -8.83 22.87 8.47
N VAL A 675 -7.67 23.04 9.11
CA VAL A 675 -7.56 23.63 10.46
C VAL A 675 -7.97 25.10 10.44
N THR A 676 -7.44 25.93 9.54
CA THR A 676 -7.77 27.37 9.48
C THR A 676 -9.25 27.62 9.20
N LEU A 677 -9.87 26.84 8.30
CA LEU A 677 -11.32 26.88 8.07
C LEU A 677 -12.12 26.47 9.32
N SER A 678 -11.63 25.48 10.07
CA SER A 678 -12.27 25.02 11.31
C SER A 678 -12.15 26.06 12.43
N LEU A 679 -10.99 26.71 12.57
CA LEU A 679 -10.75 27.82 13.48
C LEU A 679 -11.58 29.06 13.11
N LEU A 680 -11.74 29.37 11.82
CA LEU A 680 -12.62 30.45 11.35
C LEU A 680 -14.09 30.18 11.72
N LYS A 681 -14.57 28.96 11.46
CA LYS A 681 -15.90 28.47 11.86
C LYS A 681 -16.09 28.52 13.39
N LEU A 682 -15.09 28.10 14.16
CA LEU A 682 -15.10 28.13 15.62
C LEU A 682 -15.16 29.58 16.16
N ARG A 683 -14.37 30.50 15.59
CA ARG A 683 -14.42 31.94 15.92
C ARG A 683 -15.79 32.55 15.58
N ALA A 684 -16.38 32.22 14.44
CA ALA A 684 -17.72 32.68 14.07
C ALA A 684 -18.79 32.15 15.04
N ARG A 685 -18.73 30.87 15.43
CA ARG A 685 -19.59 30.26 16.45
C ARG A 685 -19.41 30.91 17.83
N SER A 686 -18.17 31.19 18.22
CA SER A 686 -17.84 31.90 19.46
C SER A 686 -18.41 33.32 19.48
N ALA A 687 -18.23 34.09 18.40
CA ALA A 687 -18.79 35.44 18.27
C ALA A 687 -20.32 35.44 18.32
N TRP A 688 -20.97 34.49 17.63
CA TRP A 688 -22.42 34.31 17.70
C TRP A 688 -22.88 33.98 19.13
N ASN A 689 -22.20 33.05 19.81
CA ASN A 689 -22.47 32.70 21.20
C ASN A 689 -22.37 33.92 22.14
N THR A 690 -21.35 34.79 21.97
CA THR A 690 -21.23 36.06 22.71
C THR A 690 -22.40 37.01 22.42
N ILE A 691 -22.77 37.19 21.15
CA ILE A 691 -23.92 38.05 20.74
C ILE A 691 -25.22 37.54 21.36
N THR A 692 -25.46 36.23 21.34
CA THR A 692 -26.68 35.61 21.87
C THR A 692 -26.68 35.40 23.39
N ARG A 693 -25.58 35.75 24.08
CA ARG A 693 -25.35 35.46 25.52
C ARG A 693 -25.57 33.97 25.86
N GLY A 694 -24.99 33.09 25.05
CA GLY A 694 -25.04 31.65 25.26
C GLY A 694 -24.25 31.21 26.50
N ARG A 695 -24.42 29.94 26.89
CA ARG A 695 -23.91 29.39 28.16
C ARG A 695 -22.43 28.97 28.13
N ILE A 696 -21.80 28.99 26.95
CA ILE A 696 -20.45 28.48 26.72
C ILE A 696 -19.46 29.64 26.82
N ASN A 697 -18.26 29.40 27.34
CA ASN A 697 -17.19 30.40 27.35
C ASN A 697 -16.75 30.72 25.90
N SER A 698 -16.84 31.99 25.52
CA SER A 698 -16.27 32.45 24.25
C SER A 698 -14.74 32.41 24.28
N ILE A 699 -14.12 32.18 23.13
CA ILE A 699 -12.67 32.30 22.97
C ILE A 699 -12.25 33.71 23.38
N GLN A 700 -11.42 33.78 24.42
CA GLN A 700 -10.70 34.98 24.83
C GLN A 700 -9.31 34.92 24.20
N ASP A 701 -8.85 36.03 23.63
CA ASP A 701 -7.46 36.14 23.21
C ASP A 701 -6.57 36.33 24.44
N GLU A 702 -5.37 35.73 24.43
CA GLU A 702 -4.42 35.88 25.53
C GLU A 702 -4.02 37.36 25.70
N PRO A 703 -3.88 37.86 26.94
CA PRO A 703 -3.56 39.26 27.20
C PRO A 703 -2.06 39.55 26.96
N GLY A 704 -1.65 39.51 25.69
CA GLY A 704 -0.28 39.75 25.24
C GLY A 704 -0.16 40.56 23.94
N SER A 705 -1.17 40.57 23.08
CA SER A 705 -1.16 41.29 21.77
C SER A 705 -2.08 42.52 21.71
N LEU A 706 -2.81 42.82 22.80
CA LEU A 706 -3.93 43.77 22.84
C LEU A 706 -3.59 45.20 23.30
N LEU A 707 -2.33 45.66 23.13
CA LEU A 707 -1.95 47.05 23.42
C LEU A 707 -2.01 48.01 22.22
N SER A 708 -2.52 47.56 21.07
CA SER A 708 -2.80 48.44 19.93
C SER A 708 -4.05 48.02 19.15
N LEU A 709 -5.25 48.33 19.67
CA LEU A 709 -6.47 48.56 18.86
C LEU A 709 -7.65 49.03 19.73
N GLN A 710 -7.52 50.21 20.35
CA GLN A 710 -8.71 50.90 20.85
C GLN A 710 -9.37 51.67 19.71
N ARG A 711 -10.55 51.17 19.27
CA ARG A 711 -11.64 51.92 18.61
C ARG A 711 -11.48 52.26 17.11
N TYR A 712 -11.99 51.38 16.23
CA TYR A 712 -13.08 51.63 15.24
C TYR A 712 -13.18 50.47 14.21
N GLY A 713 -14.40 50.11 13.79
CA GLY A 713 -14.62 49.30 12.56
C GLY A 713 -14.61 47.77 12.69
N PHE A 714 -15.67 47.17 13.23
CA PHE A 714 -15.88 45.72 13.21
C PHE A 714 -16.06 45.14 11.79
N PHE A 715 -15.78 43.82 11.67
CA PHE A 715 -16.16 42.89 10.59
C PHE A 715 -15.32 42.70 9.31
N PHE A 716 -14.51 43.66 8.82
CA PHE A 716 -13.78 43.46 7.54
C PHE A 716 -12.24 43.37 7.65
N HIS A 717 -11.60 43.83 8.72
CA HIS A 717 -10.13 43.89 8.78
C HIS A 717 -9.45 42.59 9.27
N SER A 718 -10.13 41.76 10.06
CA SER A 718 -9.62 40.44 10.48
C SER A 718 -9.44 39.46 9.32
N PHE A 719 -10.05 39.73 8.16
CA PHE A 719 -9.86 38.93 6.94
C PHE A 719 -8.54 39.29 6.23
N PHE A 720 -8.00 40.50 6.43
CA PHE A 720 -6.85 41.01 5.68
C PHE A 720 -5.51 40.84 6.43
N LEU A 721 -5.50 40.96 7.77
CA LEU A 721 -4.26 40.86 8.55
C LEU A 721 -3.82 39.41 8.88
N ILE A 722 -4.72 38.42 8.83
CA ILE A 722 -4.35 37.01 9.07
C ILE A 722 -3.52 36.43 7.91
N PHE A 723 -3.67 36.97 6.69
CA PHE A 723 -2.94 36.49 5.50
C PHE A 723 -1.47 36.93 5.41
N ASN A 724 -1.00 37.85 6.27
CA ASN A 724 0.31 38.51 6.12
C ASN A 724 1.19 38.53 7.38
N SER A 725 0.90 37.72 8.42
CA SER A 725 1.68 37.71 9.67
C SER A 725 2.18 36.32 10.10
N VAL A 726 2.63 35.52 9.14
CA VAL A 726 3.54 34.39 9.39
C VAL A 726 4.75 34.61 8.50
N GLU A 727 5.93 34.75 9.11
CA GLU A 727 7.19 34.94 8.37
C GLU A 727 7.44 33.71 7.49
N LYS A 728 7.27 33.87 6.17
CA LYS A 728 7.74 32.89 5.21
C LYS A 728 9.27 32.91 5.21
N LYS A 729 9.91 31.83 5.67
CA LYS A 729 11.31 31.59 5.35
C LYS A 729 11.38 31.06 3.92
N GLU A 730 11.41 31.97 2.96
CA GLU A 730 11.50 31.60 1.54
C GLU A 730 12.86 30.98 1.26
N TRP A 731 12.86 29.71 0.88
CA TRP A 731 14.05 29.00 0.44
C TRP A 731 14.24 29.24 -1.05
N SER A 732 15.37 29.82 -1.47
CA SER A 732 15.71 29.81 -2.88
C SER A 732 15.89 28.36 -3.36
N LEU A 733 15.55 28.04 -4.61
CA LEU A 733 15.68 26.67 -5.15
C LEU A 733 17.11 26.11 -4.98
N LYS A 734 18.12 26.99 -4.94
CA LYS A 734 19.53 26.65 -4.74
C LYS A 734 19.88 26.37 -3.27
N GLU A 735 19.27 27.06 -2.31
CA GLU A 735 19.36 26.73 -0.89
C GLU A 735 18.51 25.51 -0.53
N TRP A 736 17.37 25.32 -1.19
CA TRP A 736 16.59 24.10 -1.07
C TRP A 736 17.38 22.90 -1.56
N ILE A 737 17.97 22.93 -2.75
CA ILE A 737 18.87 21.86 -3.24
C ILE A 737 20.08 21.67 -2.31
N LYS A 738 20.64 22.74 -1.75
CA LYS A 738 21.79 22.64 -0.84
C LYS A 738 21.42 22.02 0.51
N ASN A 739 20.28 22.38 1.09
CA ASN A 739 19.79 21.79 2.35
C ASN A 739 19.23 20.37 2.12
N PHE A 740 18.58 20.10 0.99
CA PHE A 740 18.16 18.76 0.56
C PHE A 740 19.35 17.79 0.41
N LEU A 741 20.56 18.31 0.18
CA LEU A 741 21.82 17.55 0.17
C LEU A 741 22.57 17.57 1.52
N GLN A 742 22.02 18.19 2.57
CA GLN A 742 22.66 18.33 3.89
C GLN A 742 21.75 17.96 5.09
N ASP A 743 20.47 17.66 4.88
CA ASP A 743 19.47 17.43 5.94
C ASP A 743 19.03 15.96 6.05
N GLU A 744 19.98 15.02 5.99
CA GLU A 744 19.77 13.63 6.43
C GLU A 744 19.98 13.54 7.96
N GLY A 745 18.88 13.60 8.72
CA GLY A 745 18.94 13.71 10.18
C GLY A 745 17.63 13.43 10.94
N GLY A 746 16.81 12.48 10.48
CA GLY A 746 15.53 12.09 11.13
C GLY A 746 15.19 10.60 10.92
N PRO A 747 14.55 9.92 11.89
CA PRO A 747 14.84 8.49 12.12
C PRO A 747 14.04 7.48 11.28
N TYR A 748 14.65 6.29 11.12
CA TYR A 748 14.16 5.06 10.47
C TYR A 748 14.26 4.97 8.94
N PHE A 749 15.46 5.11 8.37
CA PHE A 749 16.14 3.97 7.72
C PHE A 749 17.61 4.25 7.29
N ASP A 750 18.45 4.82 8.17
CA ASP A 750 19.89 4.77 7.93
C ASP A 750 20.72 4.59 9.20
N ASP A 751 21.79 3.81 9.06
CA ASP A 751 22.95 3.74 9.96
C ASP A 751 24.09 2.96 9.27
N TYR A 752 24.52 3.41 8.06
CA TYR A 752 25.74 2.89 7.42
C TYR A 752 26.68 3.98 6.86
N TYR A 753 27.22 4.77 7.82
CA TYR A 753 28.35 5.71 7.78
C TYR A 753 28.09 7.15 7.30
N ASP A 754 28.42 8.10 8.18
CA ASP A 754 29.64 8.91 7.97
C ASP A 754 30.40 9.18 9.29
N GLU A 755 31.73 9.25 9.20
CA GLU A 755 32.66 9.63 10.27
C GLU A 755 33.76 10.51 9.64
N TYR A 756 34.20 11.54 10.38
CA TYR A 756 35.18 12.60 10.02
C TYR A 756 34.70 13.73 9.09
N LEU A 757 34.45 14.91 9.66
CA LEU A 757 35.50 15.95 9.81
C LEU A 757 35.02 17.14 10.67
N ASP A 758 35.89 17.61 11.56
CA ASP A 758 35.71 18.82 12.39
C ASP A 758 36.30 20.10 11.73
N GLU A 759 35.69 21.22 12.13
CA GLU A 759 36.24 22.59 12.30
C GLU A 759 36.78 23.48 11.13
N GLU A 760 36.31 24.74 11.20
CA GLU A 760 36.88 26.02 10.77
C GLU A 760 37.30 26.27 9.30
N ASN A 761 36.55 27.15 8.61
CA ASN A 761 37.00 28.54 8.34
C ASN A 761 35.91 29.46 7.73
N HIS A 762 36.06 30.79 7.89
CA HIS A 762 35.07 31.83 7.55
C HIS A 762 35.34 32.54 6.20
N MET A 763 34.25 32.88 5.46
CA MET A 763 34.09 34.04 4.54
C MET A 763 34.98 34.13 3.26
N PRO A 764 34.74 35.09 2.31
CA PRO A 764 33.56 35.94 2.02
C PRO A 764 33.08 35.96 0.53
N GLY A 765 31.91 36.58 0.30
CA GLY A 765 31.51 37.47 -0.81
C GLY A 765 31.95 37.27 -2.29
N GLY A 766 30.99 37.41 -3.22
CA GLY A 766 31.23 37.59 -4.66
C GLY A 766 29.94 37.83 -5.46
N ASP A 767 29.71 39.07 -5.90
CA ASP A 767 28.51 39.52 -6.62
C ASP A 767 28.44 39.01 -8.08
N GLY A 768 27.23 38.89 -8.65
CA GLY A 768 27.08 38.46 -10.05
C GLY A 768 25.67 38.50 -10.64
N ALA A 769 25.25 39.70 -11.08
CA ALA A 769 24.22 39.97 -12.10
C ALA A 769 22.75 39.53 -11.88
N THR A 770 21.89 40.54 -11.76
CA THR A 770 20.43 40.53 -11.92
C THR A 770 19.98 40.16 -13.34
N VAL A 771 18.87 39.42 -13.47
CA VAL A 771 17.93 39.53 -14.60
C VAL A 771 16.52 39.63 -14.01
N ASP A 772 15.71 40.49 -14.62
CA ASP A 772 14.38 40.91 -14.19
C ASP A 772 13.32 40.13 -14.98
N GLU A 773 12.39 39.46 -14.29
CA GLU A 773 11.21 38.81 -14.88
C GLU A 773 10.01 38.97 -13.92
N GLY A 774 9.16 39.95 -14.21
CA GLY A 774 7.80 40.00 -13.72
C GLY A 774 6.83 40.01 -14.89
N ASP A 775 5.75 39.20 -14.82
CA ASP A 775 4.45 39.45 -15.48
C ASP A 775 3.35 38.37 -15.21
N ASP A 776 3.46 37.52 -14.17
CA ASP A 776 2.44 36.46 -13.91
C ASP A 776 1.21 36.90 -13.07
N ASP A 777 1.33 37.89 -12.17
CA ASP A 777 0.26 38.30 -11.23
C ASP A 777 -1.03 38.83 -11.91
N LEU A 778 -0.93 39.32 -13.15
CA LEU A 778 -2.04 39.93 -13.87
C LEU A 778 -3.03 38.89 -14.43
N LEU A 779 -2.57 37.68 -14.75
CA LEU A 779 -3.40 36.63 -15.34
C LEU A 779 -4.29 35.92 -14.31
N GLU A 780 -3.77 35.62 -13.12
CA GLU A 780 -4.59 35.06 -12.03
C GLU A 780 -5.67 36.06 -11.57
N SER A 781 -5.29 37.33 -11.43
CA SER A 781 -6.21 38.43 -11.09
C SER A 781 -7.39 38.52 -12.07
N ALA A 782 -7.14 38.37 -13.38
CA ALA A 782 -8.18 38.37 -14.41
C ALA A 782 -9.07 37.13 -14.35
N ALA A 783 -8.51 35.94 -14.07
CA ALA A 783 -9.25 34.68 -13.98
C ALA A 783 -10.25 34.69 -12.81
N ILE A 784 -9.86 35.22 -11.65
CA ILE A 784 -10.71 35.33 -10.46
C ILE A 784 -11.91 36.26 -10.72
N ILE A 785 -11.67 37.42 -11.36
CA ILE A 785 -12.74 38.36 -11.73
C ILE A 785 -13.72 37.72 -12.72
N GLY A 786 -13.21 36.96 -13.70
CA GLY A 786 -14.04 36.21 -14.66
C GLY A 786 -14.95 35.17 -14.00
N LEU A 787 -14.42 34.40 -13.04
CA LEU A 787 -15.19 33.41 -12.28
C LEU A 787 -16.27 34.07 -11.40
N MET A 788 -15.94 35.18 -10.73
CA MET A 788 -16.90 35.95 -9.93
C MET A 788 -18.06 36.50 -10.78
N ALA A 789 -17.77 37.02 -11.98
CA ALA A 789 -18.79 37.48 -12.92
C ALA A 789 -19.69 36.34 -13.42
N ALA A 790 -19.12 35.17 -13.75
CA ALA A 790 -19.87 34.00 -14.17
C ALA A 790 -20.80 33.47 -13.05
N LEU A 791 -20.34 33.46 -11.81
CA LEU A 791 -21.12 33.00 -10.66
C LEU A 791 -22.27 33.98 -10.33
N ALA A 792 -22.01 35.30 -10.42
CA ALA A 792 -23.06 36.32 -10.32
C ALA A 792 -24.13 36.19 -11.43
N PHE A 793 -23.71 35.93 -12.67
CA PHE A 793 -24.64 35.68 -13.79
C PHE A 793 -25.50 34.44 -13.56
N LEU A 794 -24.91 33.33 -13.08
CA LEU A 794 -25.67 32.11 -12.76
C LEU A 794 -26.68 32.31 -11.62
N VAL A 795 -26.33 33.11 -10.60
CA VAL A 795 -27.26 33.48 -9.52
C VAL A 795 -28.41 34.35 -10.06
N MET A 796 -28.13 35.35 -10.89
CA MET A 796 -29.17 36.16 -11.55
C MET A 796 -30.08 35.31 -12.44
N TYR A 797 -29.50 34.42 -13.25
CA TYR A 797 -30.25 33.52 -14.13
C TYR A 797 -31.14 32.54 -13.36
N ARG A 798 -30.65 31.98 -12.24
CA ARG A 798 -31.44 31.15 -11.33
C ARG A 798 -32.62 31.93 -10.73
N ASN A 799 -32.39 33.16 -10.27
CA ASN A 799 -33.41 34.01 -9.67
C ASN A 799 -34.50 34.39 -10.70
N GLN A 800 -34.09 34.78 -11.92
CA GLN A 800 -35.00 35.07 -13.04
C GLN A 800 -35.78 33.83 -13.53
N ARG A 801 -35.25 32.61 -13.33
CA ARG A 801 -35.99 31.37 -13.58
C ARG A 801 -37.02 31.08 -12.48
N GLN A 802 -36.73 31.36 -11.21
CA GLN A 802 -37.69 31.20 -10.12
C GLN A 802 -38.86 32.19 -10.24
N GLN A 803 -38.60 33.47 -10.54
CA GLN A 803 -39.66 34.46 -10.75
C GLN A 803 -40.65 34.05 -11.85
N ARG A 804 -40.17 33.51 -12.98
CA ARG A 804 -41.04 33.00 -14.06
C ARG A 804 -41.89 31.78 -13.65
N LEU A 805 -41.39 30.93 -12.75
CA LEU A 805 -42.14 29.79 -12.23
C LEU A 805 -43.22 30.23 -11.21
N ASP A 806 -42.95 31.26 -10.43
CA ASP A 806 -43.93 31.82 -9.49
C ASP A 806 -45.00 32.66 -10.19
N GLU A 807 -44.66 33.39 -11.26
CA GLU A 807 -45.66 33.98 -12.16
C GLU A 807 -46.55 32.92 -12.82
N ALA A 808 -45.98 31.80 -13.27
CA ALA A 808 -46.75 30.72 -13.86
C ALA A 808 -47.74 30.09 -12.85
N ARG A 809 -47.32 29.90 -11.59
CA ARG A 809 -48.21 29.44 -10.52
C ARG A 809 -49.33 30.43 -10.22
N ARG A 810 -49.04 31.73 -10.13
CA ARG A 810 -50.09 32.75 -9.92
C ARG A 810 -51.11 32.78 -11.06
N ARG A 811 -50.69 32.59 -12.31
CA ARG A 811 -51.63 32.48 -13.45
C ARG A 811 -52.52 31.23 -13.34
N GLN A 812 -51.98 30.10 -12.89
CA GLN A 812 -52.78 28.90 -12.63
C GLN A 812 -53.77 29.09 -11.46
N GLU A 813 -53.34 29.71 -10.37
CA GLU A 813 -54.21 30.08 -9.23
C GLU A 813 -55.31 31.08 -9.66
N GLU A 814 -55.01 32.05 -10.53
CA GLU A 814 -56.00 32.96 -11.11
C GLU A 814 -56.98 32.26 -12.08
N GLU A 815 -56.51 31.30 -12.88
CA GLU A 815 -57.38 30.49 -13.75
C GLU A 815 -58.30 29.56 -12.93
N GLU A 816 -57.81 28.96 -11.85
CA GLU A 816 -58.61 28.17 -10.92
C GLU A 816 -59.62 29.05 -10.15
N ALA A 817 -59.21 30.23 -9.70
CA ALA A 817 -60.12 31.21 -9.07
C ALA A 817 -61.18 31.72 -10.05
N ARG A 818 -60.86 31.88 -11.35
CA ARG A 818 -61.83 32.20 -12.41
C ARG A 818 -62.81 31.04 -12.64
N ARG A 819 -62.32 29.79 -12.68
CA ARG A 819 -63.18 28.59 -12.78
C ARG A 819 -64.13 28.45 -11.59
N GLN A 820 -63.67 28.74 -10.37
CA GLN A 820 -64.50 28.73 -9.17
C GLN A 820 -65.54 29.87 -9.13
N ARG A 821 -65.32 30.98 -9.85
CA ARG A 821 -66.24 32.14 -9.90
C ARG A 821 -67.34 32.06 -10.96
N GLY A 822 -67.38 31.01 -11.78
CA GLY A 822 -68.57 30.66 -12.58
C GLY A 822 -69.04 31.72 -13.59
N ILE A 823 -68.12 32.47 -14.21
CA ILE A 823 -68.45 33.41 -15.29
C ILE A 823 -68.35 32.67 -16.63
N VAL A 824 -69.47 32.60 -17.36
CA VAL A 824 -69.60 31.89 -18.63
C VAL A 824 -69.79 32.89 -19.76
N ASP A 825 -68.84 32.93 -20.71
CA ASP A 825 -69.05 33.57 -22.01
C ASP A 825 -69.58 32.53 -23.04
N PRO A 826 -70.49 32.92 -23.96
CA PRO A 826 -71.21 31.99 -24.82
C PRO A 826 -70.37 31.51 -26.05
N PRO A 827 -70.62 30.28 -26.56
CA PRO A 827 -69.85 29.71 -27.66
C PRO A 827 -70.32 30.21 -29.04
N GLN A 828 -69.37 30.52 -29.93
CA GLN A 828 -69.64 30.68 -31.36
C GLN A 828 -69.60 29.33 -32.09
N GLN A 829 -70.48 29.15 -33.06
CA GLN A 829 -70.70 27.90 -33.79
C GLN A 829 -69.71 27.68 -34.94
N PRO A 830 -69.42 26.43 -35.35
CA PRO A 830 -68.57 26.13 -36.50
C PRO A 830 -69.35 26.25 -37.83
N VAL A 831 -68.70 26.79 -38.86
CA VAL A 831 -69.24 26.88 -40.24
C VAL A 831 -68.46 25.94 -41.17
N GLN A 832 -69.16 25.40 -42.17
CA GLN A 832 -68.76 24.27 -43.02
C GLN A 832 -67.76 24.63 -44.16
N GLN A 833 -67.16 23.59 -44.71
CA GLN A 833 -66.24 23.61 -45.87
C GLN A 833 -66.97 23.86 -47.20
N GLN A 834 -66.26 24.41 -48.21
CA GLN A 834 -66.40 24.09 -49.66
C GLN A 834 -65.12 24.57 -50.43
N PRO A 835 -64.84 24.17 -51.70
CA PRO A 835 -63.47 23.75 -52.09
C PRO A 835 -62.87 24.33 -53.41
N GLN A 836 -61.62 23.89 -53.70
CA GLN A 836 -60.87 23.85 -54.99
C GLN A 836 -59.95 25.02 -55.45
N GLN A 837 -58.63 24.69 -55.51
CA GLN A 837 -57.62 24.93 -56.59
C GLN A 837 -57.21 26.37 -57.04
N PRO A 838 -56.04 26.56 -57.70
CA PRO A 838 -54.71 25.92 -57.58
C PRO A 838 -53.54 26.96 -57.40
N GLU A 839 -52.26 26.51 -57.42
CA GLU A 839 -51.04 27.36 -57.27
C GLU A 839 -50.86 28.43 -58.37
N PRO A 840 -50.07 29.50 -58.09
CA PRO A 840 -48.75 29.58 -58.75
C PRO A 840 -47.58 30.20 -57.92
N LEU A 841 -46.35 29.80 -58.26
CA LEU A 841 -45.06 30.48 -57.99
C LEU A 841 -44.68 31.41 -59.18
N PRO A 842 -43.56 32.17 -59.12
CA PRO A 842 -43.22 33.32 -58.30
C PRO A 842 -43.04 34.58 -59.19
N PRO A 843 -42.35 35.65 -58.73
CA PRO A 843 -41.27 36.16 -59.60
C PRO A 843 -39.98 36.57 -58.87
N GLN A 844 -38.88 36.60 -59.63
CA GLN A 844 -37.54 37.06 -59.20
C GLN A 844 -37.28 38.55 -59.53
N GLN A 845 -36.10 39.02 -59.12
CA GLN A 845 -35.16 39.85 -59.91
C GLN A 845 -35.37 41.39 -59.94
N HIS A 846 -34.46 42.15 -59.31
CA HIS A 846 -33.37 42.88 -60.00
C HIS A 846 -32.41 43.65 -59.05
N PHE A 847 -31.14 43.77 -59.45
CA PHE A 847 -30.14 44.72 -58.93
C PHE A 847 -30.29 46.10 -59.60
N PRO A 848 -29.72 47.18 -59.04
CA PRO A 848 -28.51 47.74 -59.68
C PRO A 848 -27.44 48.32 -58.73
N GLN A 849 -26.20 48.40 -59.24
CA GLN A 849 -25.14 49.36 -58.85
C GLN A 849 -25.09 50.48 -59.94
N PRO A 850 -24.13 51.44 -59.99
CA PRO A 850 -23.23 52.05 -58.98
C PRO A 850 -23.32 53.60 -58.97
N GLY A 851 -22.53 54.29 -58.12
CA GLY A 851 -22.26 55.74 -58.27
C GLY A 851 -21.33 56.31 -57.18
N GLY A 852 -20.15 56.83 -57.58
CA GLY A 852 -19.26 57.64 -56.72
C GLY A 852 -19.56 59.15 -56.87
N PRO A 853 -18.61 60.09 -56.63
CA PRO A 853 -17.17 59.93 -56.30
C PRO A 853 -16.72 60.71 -55.03
N GLU A 854 -15.41 60.62 -54.70
CA GLU A 854 -14.50 61.63 -54.09
C GLU A 854 -14.98 62.49 -52.88
N TRP A 855 -14.17 62.83 -51.85
CA TRP A 855 -12.95 63.67 -51.92
C TRP A 855 -12.02 63.47 -50.69
N ALA A 856 -10.77 63.89 -50.86
CA ALA A 856 -9.63 64.02 -49.92
C ALA A 856 -9.95 64.58 -48.50
N VAL A 857 -9.11 64.50 -47.44
CA VAL A 857 -7.64 64.67 -47.24
C VAL A 857 -7.23 63.88 -45.95
N GLY A 858 -5.99 63.45 -45.64
CA GLY A 858 -4.68 63.51 -46.31
C GLY A 858 -3.51 63.89 -45.35
N GLY A 859 -2.44 63.08 -45.27
CA GLY A 859 -1.30 63.24 -44.32
C GLY A 859 -1.50 62.42 -43.01
N GLY A 860 -0.50 61.79 -42.37
CA GLY A 860 0.96 62.01 -42.37
C GLY A 860 1.36 62.82 -41.12
N GLY A 861 2.22 62.37 -40.20
CA GLY A 861 3.01 61.14 -40.15
C GLY A 861 3.87 61.04 -38.86
N ILE A 862 4.68 59.98 -38.81
CA ILE A 862 5.99 59.78 -38.15
C ILE A 862 6.35 60.65 -36.92
N GLY A 863 6.73 59.97 -35.83
CA GLY A 863 7.94 60.30 -35.07
C GLY A 863 7.77 60.81 -33.64
N HIS A 864 7.89 59.91 -32.66
CA HIS A 864 9.16 59.75 -31.92
C HIS A 864 9.23 58.40 -31.19
#